data_AF-A0A6C0K802-F1
#
_entry.id   AF-A0A6C0K802-F1
#
_cell.length_a   1.000
_cell.length_b   1.000
_cell.length_c   1.000
_cell.angle_alpha   90.00
_cell.angle_beta   90.00
_cell.angle_gamma   90.00
#
_symmetry.space_group_name_H-M   'P 1'
#
loop_
_entity.id
_entity.type
_entity.pdbx_description
1 polymer ?
#
loop_
_entity_poly.entity_id
_entity_poly.type
_entity_poly.pdbx_seq_one_letter_code
_entity_poly.pdbx_strand_id
1 'polypeptide(L)'
;MFSKLMKGITEGFGSITDADKLKHEEIRYYYGDKRPNAVFSGPDKNIPLTSQTVTYMGREIATNAQVNRRESPLNDKFLLPNNALSKDLMSARQSACESLGGAKDQFEHLSNLAANVDPKSRLRCGWVYNNANPLAGRAAYGTIDGPFDTKATGTWMWNLQDAKKKLHIYICSGAKDCEDLSNDLYKGRCGFCKSSKKIIPINGGIAAYPYDGNYACASSNVISSSESCPKPPPPPPPGSPAAKAYQEARKPCDPLYGGRLPRDCLILKAKQVGCADDGALVTALKEASDTNYLDTLKDAASYTLYQQRAAVGLSETALNTGKMTVSDALNEFKNLYDSASSSANLGLKAAASDLCFNKGSLEEFDFCTEILPTTQGPFSLDCLQKAFKRAGGQETGSMYPAANTKQFWGGKNVWQDVLNEVEQMKSLTTSTDRSIQQEAIDKFYGIPLEDKSIPFLGNINNVEIFWFTPDNDIKNATTTFSTTFLGRRIRSQIPLLTGSSALPGANKSGSFVYFGQIVVPNDIKVKMRYTGDSGFIFSKNQPMSNIYTGFAKDEKDKEFASYQATFGDPNSQLKTTDSWMFNSNEVNIITGYYLGNGTNFRLEYMQDSNIPSECKCYGKPSSDNGRIRVYTQDECKNGLNGNWYSNGECIKAGGGSWSSTCAGLNAQNPCANDWSLYPPNMLYLIQDPYAPMISFEVRQNFQKYNCDYPLCDKRLGSHKMKWQIYGGMGPTPNYVGSSKDTSLFPLKKSFLQFRNSAGIVSLFLMKMYSFMTMTFMIRFRTLPGVGVKASPIMIWSSYPTMDAPSIYITGLTTTTARVDVGSLWNTGTTNSMNAYGSIAPPMTTSGPVIEVNQTYLITLNAIRTNEGDVKTLNALKVGAARVSDLQKNPNSMQYSQPLVWPNKNNLDDPNSTTAGYMLIRSDGGFIQRNWSVDFDLFHIQMYDYMLDGENMKHAAKGDWAIMPPNIYT
;
A
#
# COMPACT_ATOMS: atom_id res chain seq x y z
N MET A 1 22.15 44.80 -4.20
CA MET A 1 20.79 44.70 -3.61
C MET A 1 19.80 43.92 -4.48
N PHE A 2 20.25 43.18 -5.50
CA PHE A 2 19.42 42.22 -6.27
C PHE A 2 19.94 40.76 -6.17
N SER A 3 20.98 40.49 -5.37
CA SER A 3 21.54 39.13 -5.16
C SER A 3 21.13 38.45 -3.84
N LYS A 4 20.16 39.02 -3.12
CA LYS A 4 19.59 38.45 -1.87
C LYS A 4 18.12 37.99 -2.02
N LEU A 5 17.56 37.98 -3.23
CA LEU A 5 16.16 37.58 -3.47
C LEU A 5 15.99 36.31 -4.34
N MET A 6 17.07 35.65 -4.80
CA MET A 6 16.99 34.42 -5.62
C MET A 6 17.88 33.28 -5.11
N LYS A 7 18.03 33.15 -3.78
CA LYS A 7 18.82 32.08 -3.15
C LYS A 7 18.03 31.34 -2.07
N GLY A 8 16.83 30.90 -2.42
CA GLY A 8 15.89 30.24 -1.49
C GLY A 8 14.96 29.20 -2.10
N ILE A 9 15.12 28.80 -3.36
CA ILE A 9 14.32 27.73 -3.97
C ILE A 9 15.25 26.96 -4.92
N THR A 10 15.20 25.62 -4.83
CA THR A 10 15.90 24.58 -5.62
C THR A 10 17.37 24.25 -5.30
N GLU A 11 17.63 23.62 -4.14
CA GLU A 11 18.62 22.52 -4.03
C GLU A 11 18.12 21.51 -2.97
N GLY A 12 17.90 20.27 -3.40
CA GLY A 12 17.39 19.16 -2.59
C GLY A 12 18.46 18.16 -2.18
N PHE A 13 18.12 17.40 -1.14
CA PHE A 13 18.57 16.05 -0.77
C PHE A 13 20.06 15.80 -0.48
N GLY A 14 20.39 15.80 0.83
CA GLY A 14 21.41 14.93 1.42
C GLY A 14 20.72 13.69 2.04
N SER A 15 21.16 12.51 1.64
CA SER A 15 20.54 11.20 1.89
C SER A 15 20.62 10.72 3.35
N ILE A 16 19.47 10.31 3.91
CA ILE A 16 19.39 9.38 5.03
C ILE A 16 19.22 7.99 4.41
N THR A 17 20.00 7.01 4.84
CA THR A 17 20.00 5.65 4.28
C THR A 17 18.72 4.87 4.63
N ASP A 18 18.18 4.17 3.64
CA ASP A 18 16.88 3.48 3.69
C ASP A 18 16.83 2.24 4.59
N ALA A 19 17.99 1.75 5.06
CA ALA A 19 18.06 0.56 5.90
C ALA A 19 17.73 0.81 7.39
N ASP A 20 17.80 2.06 7.87
CA ASP A 20 17.59 2.39 9.29
C ASP A 20 16.16 2.87 9.62
N LYS A 21 15.30 3.05 8.62
CA LYS A 21 13.91 3.55 8.78
C LYS A 21 12.82 2.46 8.77
N LEU A 22 13.13 1.24 8.33
CA LEU A 22 12.09 0.41 7.72
C LEU A 22 11.57 -0.79 8.52
N LYS A 23 12.08 -1.16 9.71
CA LYS A 23 11.57 -2.38 10.41
C LYS A 23 11.19 -2.26 11.89
N HIS A 24 11.18 -1.06 12.48
CA HIS A 24 10.57 -0.82 13.81
C HIS A 24 9.75 0.47 13.88
N GLU A 25 9.95 1.41 12.94
CA GLU A 25 9.15 2.63 12.84
C GLU A 25 7.80 2.38 12.16
N GLU A 26 7.67 1.48 11.19
CA GLU A 26 6.42 1.34 10.43
C GLU A 26 5.21 0.94 11.31
N ILE A 27 5.38 0.12 12.34
CA ILE A 27 4.28 -0.22 13.27
C ILE A 27 4.03 0.93 14.26
N ARG A 28 5.07 1.60 14.78
CA ARG A 28 4.91 2.77 15.67
C ARG A 28 4.33 3.99 14.95
N TYR A 29 4.65 4.18 13.67
CA TYR A 29 4.21 5.28 12.81
C TYR A 29 2.81 5.00 12.24
N TYR A 30 2.48 3.75 11.94
CA TYR A 30 1.14 3.39 11.48
C TYR A 30 0.05 3.64 12.56
N TYR A 31 0.38 3.46 13.84
CA TYR A 31 -0.54 3.80 14.94
C TYR A 31 -0.31 5.18 15.56
N GLY A 32 0.90 5.75 15.42
CA GLY A 32 1.29 7.04 16.00
C GLY A 32 1.12 8.26 15.07
N ASP A 33 1.24 8.10 13.76
CA ASP A 33 1.22 9.19 12.76
C ASP A 33 0.11 9.06 11.70
N LYS A 34 -0.47 7.86 11.48
CA LYS A 34 -1.64 7.68 10.59
C LYS A 34 -3.01 7.68 11.29
N ARG A 35 -3.05 7.90 12.60
CA ARG A 35 -4.31 8.02 13.37
C ARG A 35 -4.42 9.42 13.97
N PRO A 36 -5.22 10.31 13.37
CA PRO A 36 -5.19 11.70 13.75
C PRO A 36 -6.00 11.94 15.01
N ASN A 37 -5.28 12.27 16.09
CA ASN A 37 -5.52 13.48 16.87
C ASN A 37 -4.21 13.85 17.60
N ALA A 38 -3.13 14.00 16.82
CA ALA A 38 -1.92 14.68 17.27
C ALA A 38 -2.23 16.18 17.42
N VAL A 39 -2.89 16.53 18.52
CA VAL A 39 -2.93 17.90 19.03
C VAL A 39 -1.49 18.22 19.48
N PHE A 40 -0.70 18.77 18.56
CA PHE A 40 0.70 19.15 18.73
C PHE A 40 1.02 19.61 20.16
N SER A 41 1.69 18.78 20.95
CA SER A 41 2.71 19.29 21.88
C SER A 41 4.03 19.24 21.12
N GLY A 42 4.92 20.21 21.34
CA GLY A 42 6.25 20.25 20.72
C GLY A 42 7.03 18.95 20.94
N PRO A 43 8.20 18.77 20.30
CA PRO A 43 8.96 17.54 20.37
C PRO A 43 9.12 17.12 21.84
N ASP A 44 8.47 16.00 22.22
CA ASP A 44 8.58 15.38 23.53
C ASP A 44 10.02 14.87 23.70
N LYS A 45 10.94 15.79 24.03
CA LYS A 45 12.35 15.54 24.26
C LYS A 45 12.64 14.93 25.65
N ASN A 46 11.62 14.66 26.46
CA ASN A 46 11.79 14.27 27.87
C ASN A 46 11.29 12.84 28.18
N ILE A 47 11.53 11.87 27.29
CA ILE A 47 11.55 10.46 27.70
C ILE A 47 13.02 10.01 27.70
N PRO A 48 13.64 9.82 28.88
CA PRO A 48 14.96 9.22 28.94
C PRO A 48 14.85 7.73 28.58
N LEU A 49 15.06 7.42 27.31
CA LEU A 49 15.28 6.06 26.83
C LEU A 49 16.74 5.69 27.06
N THR A 50 17.10 5.29 28.29
CA THR A 50 18.40 4.67 28.53
C THR A 50 18.26 3.29 29.16
N SER A 51 18.69 2.30 28.37
CA SER A 51 19.26 0.98 28.72
C SER A 51 18.39 -0.06 29.46
N GLN A 52 18.17 -1.23 28.82
CA GLN A 52 18.81 -2.50 29.21
C GLN A 52 18.45 -3.66 28.23
N THR A 53 19.46 -4.00 27.42
CA THR A 53 19.97 -5.30 26.94
C THR A 53 19.29 -6.67 27.30
N VAL A 54 19.08 -7.48 26.23
CA VAL A 54 19.53 -8.89 25.99
C VAL A 54 18.61 -10.10 26.35
N THR A 55 18.08 -10.73 25.28
CA THR A 55 18.00 -12.18 24.90
C THR A 55 17.17 -13.23 25.70
N TYR A 56 16.24 -13.94 25.02
CA TYR A 56 16.19 -15.42 24.92
C TYR A 56 15.20 -15.95 23.85
N MET A 57 15.60 -17.04 23.16
CA MET A 57 14.92 -17.73 22.04
C MET A 57 14.17 -19.02 22.46
N GLY A 58 13.26 -19.49 21.60
CA GLY A 58 13.06 -20.91 21.24
C GLY A 58 11.63 -21.44 21.36
N ARG A 59 11.16 -22.48 20.66
CA ARG A 59 11.53 -23.24 19.43
C ARG A 59 10.43 -24.33 19.23
N GLU A 60 10.25 -24.80 17.98
CA GLU A 60 9.66 -26.09 17.49
C GLU A 60 8.12 -26.30 17.57
N ILE A 61 7.32 -26.62 16.53
CA ILE A 61 7.35 -27.30 15.19
C ILE A 61 6.50 -28.61 15.21
N ALA A 62 5.80 -28.82 14.08
CA ALA A 62 5.31 -30.09 13.48
C ALA A 62 3.87 -30.54 13.81
N THR A 63 3.04 -31.05 12.89
CA THR A 63 3.10 -31.24 11.42
C THR A 63 1.74 -31.81 10.93
N ASN A 64 1.42 -31.51 9.67
CA ASN A 64 0.74 -32.34 8.66
C ASN A 64 -0.74 -32.79 8.76
N ALA A 65 -1.51 -32.17 7.86
CA ALA A 65 -2.17 -32.78 6.70
C ALA A 65 -3.19 -33.90 6.92
N GLN A 66 -4.46 -33.63 6.55
CA GLN A 66 -5.28 -34.47 5.66
C GLN A 66 -6.49 -33.64 5.16
N VAL A 67 -6.64 -33.34 3.86
CA VAL A 67 -7.34 -34.13 2.82
C VAL A 67 -8.75 -33.56 2.49
N ASN A 68 -8.90 -33.21 1.21
CA ASN A 68 -10.09 -33.25 0.34
C ASN A 68 -11.28 -32.27 0.47
N ARG A 69 -11.30 -31.37 -0.53
CA ARG A 69 -12.30 -31.26 -1.61
C ARG A 69 -13.79 -31.45 -1.25
N ARG A 70 -14.54 -30.37 -1.46
CA ARG A 70 -15.77 -30.39 -2.29
C ARG A 70 -15.74 -29.21 -3.26
N GLU A 71 -15.36 -29.51 -4.51
CA GLU A 71 -15.59 -28.66 -5.67
C GLU A 71 -17.05 -28.80 -6.13
N SER A 72 -17.58 -27.73 -6.72
CA SER A 72 -18.86 -27.70 -7.43
C SER A 72 -18.60 -27.34 -8.90
N PRO A 73 -19.40 -27.85 -9.85
CA PRO A 73 -18.98 -28.22 -11.19
C PRO A 73 -19.19 -27.08 -12.20
N LEU A 74 -18.07 -26.53 -12.68
CA LEU A 74 -17.99 -25.90 -14.01
C LEU A 74 -16.84 -26.56 -14.76
N ASN A 75 -17.10 -27.82 -15.09
CA ASN A 75 -16.24 -28.67 -15.88
C ASN A 75 -16.50 -28.44 -17.38
N ASP A 76 -15.41 -28.55 -18.14
CA ASP A 76 -15.35 -29.14 -19.47
C ASP A 76 -15.70 -28.29 -20.70
N LYS A 77 -14.69 -27.53 -21.13
CA LYS A 77 -14.25 -27.63 -22.53
C LYS A 77 -12.83 -28.22 -22.57
N PHE A 78 -12.77 -29.53 -22.85
CA PHE A 78 -11.69 -30.29 -23.48
C PHE A 78 -10.27 -29.71 -23.30
N LEU A 79 -9.61 -30.04 -22.19
CA LEU A 79 -8.69 -31.18 -22.10
C LEU A 79 -7.50 -31.13 -23.08
N LEU A 80 -6.60 -30.18 -22.85
CA LEU A 80 -5.28 -30.61 -22.39
C LEU A 80 -5.20 -30.23 -20.91
N PRO A 81 -5.06 -31.19 -19.98
CA PRO A 81 -4.86 -30.86 -18.58
C PRO A 81 -3.61 -29.99 -18.45
N ASN A 82 -3.57 -29.12 -17.45
CA ASN A 82 -2.37 -28.41 -16.99
C ASN A 82 -1.34 -29.39 -16.37
N ASN A 83 -1.02 -30.48 -17.07
CA ASN A 83 0.14 -31.30 -16.78
C ASN A 83 1.32 -30.75 -17.59
N ALA A 84 2.49 -30.63 -16.95
CA ALA A 84 3.71 -30.09 -17.57
C ALA A 84 3.99 -30.72 -18.96
N LEU A 85 3.64 -32.00 -19.13
CA LEU A 85 3.74 -32.73 -20.42
C LEU A 85 2.98 -32.08 -21.59
N SER A 86 1.80 -31.47 -21.37
CA SER A 86 1.00 -30.86 -22.45
C SER A 86 1.53 -29.47 -22.83
N LYS A 87 2.00 -28.70 -21.84
CA LYS A 87 2.69 -27.42 -22.03
C LYS A 87 4.03 -27.64 -22.73
N ASP A 88 4.76 -28.69 -22.37
CA ASP A 88 6.01 -29.08 -23.02
C ASP A 88 5.77 -29.58 -24.45
N LEU A 89 4.72 -30.35 -24.71
CA LEU A 89 4.37 -30.80 -26.07
C LEU A 89 3.93 -29.63 -26.97
N MET A 90 3.12 -28.70 -26.45
CA MET A 90 2.70 -27.51 -27.17
C MET A 90 3.88 -26.56 -27.42
N SER A 91 4.75 -26.38 -26.42
CA SER A 91 5.98 -25.60 -26.56
C SER A 91 6.93 -26.27 -27.56
N ALA A 92 7.09 -27.59 -27.53
CA ALA A 92 7.91 -28.33 -28.49
C ALA A 92 7.36 -28.23 -29.92
N ARG A 93 6.03 -28.29 -30.11
CA ARG A 93 5.40 -28.10 -31.43
C ARG A 93 5.49 -26.65 -31.92
N GLN A 94 5.35 -25.68 -31.02
CA GLN A 94 5.57 -24.27 -31.31
C GLN A 94 7.02 -24.03 -31.74
N SER A 95 7.98 -24.54 -30.97
CA SER A 95 9.41 -24.47 -31.29
C SER A 95 9.75 -25.20 -32.59
N ALA A 96 9.09 -26.31 -32.91
CA ALA A 96 9.26 -27.00 -34.19
C ALA A 96 8.75 -26.17 -35.38
N CYS A 97 7.67 -25.40 -35.22
CA CYS A 97 7.23 -24.47 -36.25
C CYS A 97 8.19 -23.27 -36.39
N GLU A 98 8.69 -22.73 -35.27
CA GLU A 98 9.55 -21.54 -35.26
C GLU A 98 11.00 -21.83 -35.67
N SER A 99 11.48 -23.06 -35.50
CA SER A 99 12.85 -23.48 -35.85
C SER A 99 13.09 -23.42 -37.36
N LEU A 100 14.15 -22.72 -37.78
CA LEU A 100 14.55 -22.60 -39.20
C LEU A 100 14.96 -23.94 -39.83
N GLY A 101 15.23 -24.99 -39.05
CA GLY A 101 15.46 -26.35 -39.56
C GLY A 101 16.60 -26.49 -40.58
N GLY A 102 17.62 -25.62 -40.53
CA GLY A 102 18.71 -25.58 -41.51
C GLY A 102 18.48 -24.68 -42.73
N ALA A 103 17.34 -24.00 -42.82
CA ALA A 103 17.09 -22.95 -43.80
C ALA A 103 17.99 -21.72 -43.54
N LYS A 104 18.49 -21.09 -44.62
CA LYS A 104 19.38 -19.93 -44.54
C LYS A 104 18.66 -18.67 -44.09
N ASP A 105 17.35 -18.58 -44.34
CA ASP A 105 16.51 -17.46 -43.89
C ASP A 105 15.02 -17.83 -43.80
N GLN A 106 14.21 -16.85 -43.41
CA GLN A 106 12.76 -16.98 -43.21
C GLN A 106 11.99 -17.34 -44.49
N PHE A 107 12.50 -16.96 -45.67
CA PHE A 107 11.84 -17.28 -46.93
C PHE A 107 12.04 -18.75 -47.31
N GLU A 108 13.25 -19.26 -47.12
CA GLU A 108 13.55 -20.68 -47.29
C GLU A 108 12.81 -21.53 -46.24
N HIS A 109 12.75 -21.07 -44.98
CA HIS A 109 11.98 -21.72 -43.93
C HIS A 109 10.48 -21.83 -44.27
N LEU A 110 9.86 -20.72 -44.63
CA LEU A 110 8.46 -20.70 -45.07
C LEU A 110 8.25 -21.57 -46.32
N SER A 111 9.20 -21.58 -47.25
CA SER A 111 9.14 -22.43 -48.44
C SER A 111 9.15 -23.91 -48.10
N ASN A 112 9.97 -24.32 -47.14
CA ASN A 112 10.05 -25.69 -46.65
C ASN A 112 8.79 -26.09 -45.88
N LEU A 113 8.25 -25.20 -45.03
CA LEU A 113 6.98 -25.44 -44.34
C LEU A 113 5.83 -25.58 -45.34
N ALA A 114 5.73 -24.68 -46.31
CA ALA A 114 4.66 -24.69 -47.31
C ALA A 114 4.69 -25.96 -48.19
N ALA A 115 5.86 -26.59 -48.35
CA ALA A 115 6.02 -27.83 -49.12
C ALA A 115 5.69 -29.10 -48.31
N ASN A 116 5.88 -29.08 -46.99
CA ASN A 116 5.83 -30.29 -46.14
C ASN A 116 4.64 -30.35 -45.18
N VAL A 117 3.87 -29.26 -45.05
CA VAL A 117 2.70 -29.22 -44.17
C VAL A 117 1.49 -29.86 -44.83
N ASP A 118 0.82 -30.77 -44.11
CA ASP A 118 -0.47 -31.33 -44.55
C ASP A 118 -1.58 -30.26 -44.47
N PRO A 119 -2.12 -29.80 -45.62
CA PRO A 119 -3.14 -28.76 -45.66
C PRO A 119 -4.52 -29.22 -45.18
N LYS A 120 -4.71 -30.51 -44.85
CA LYS A 120 -5.96 -31.04 -44.27
C LYS A 120 -5.91 -31.18 -42.75
N SER A 121 -4.73 -31.07 -42.12
CA SER A 121 -4.63 -31.13 -40.66
C SER A 121 -5.31 -29.93 -39.99
N ARG A 122 -6.09 -30.20 -38.94
CA ARG A 122 -6.77 -29.18 -38.12
C ARG A 122 -5.80 -28.40 -37.20
N LEU A 123 -4.63 -28.97 -36.90
CA LEU A 123 -3.58 -28.38 -36.07
C LEU A 123 -2.24 -28.50 -36.78
N ARG A 124 -1.64 -27.36 -37.16
CA ARG A 124 -0.41 -27.31 -37.94
C ARG A 124 0.27 -25.95 -37.81
N CYS A 125 1.47 -25.83 -38.37
CA CYS A 125 2.14 -24.56 -38.50
C CYS A 125 1.40 -23.66 -39.50
N GLY A 126 1.13 -22.43 -39.11
CA GLY A 126 0.76 -21.32 -39.99
C GLY A 126 1.83 -20.22 -39.94
N TRP A 127 1.58 -19.09 -40.59
CA TRP A 127 2.53 -17.99 -40.67
C TRP A 127 1.96 -16.69 -40.11
N VAL A 128 2.69 -16.02 -39.23
CA VAL A 128 2.39 -14.65 -38.81
C VAL A 128 3.15 -13.69 -39.72
N TYR A 129 2.42 -13.05 -40.63
CA TYR A 129 2.99 -12.07 -41.55
C TYR A 129 3.07 -10.71 -40.89
N ASN A 130 4.28 -10.23 -40.61
CA ASN A 130 4.49 -8.90 -40.07
C ASN A 130 4.32 -7.86 -41.19
N ASN A 131 3.31 -6.99 -41.05
CA ASN A 131 2.97 -6.00 -42.07
C ASN A 131 3.99 -4.84 -42.17
N ALA A 132 4.74 -4.56 -41.09
CA ALA A 132 5.73 -3.48 -41.05
C ALA A 132 7.11 -3.96 -41.54
N ASN A 133 7.50 -5.17 -41.18
CA ASN A 133 8.72 -5.82 -41.68
C ASN A 133 8.44 -7.30 -42.02
N PRO A 134 8.08 -7.61 -43.26
CA PRO A 134 7.79 -8.98 -43.69
C PRO A 134 8.92 -10.00 -43.46
N LEU A 135 10.19 -9.57 -43.42
CA LEU A 135 11.34 -10.44 -43.09
C LEU A 135 11.38 -10.83 -41.60
N ALA A 136 10.70 -10.08 -40.74
CA ALA A 136 10.47 -10.42 -39.35
C ALA A 136 9.26 -11.34 -39.12
N GLY A 137 8.58 -11.77 -40.20
CA GLY A 137 7.52 -12.79 -40.12
C GLY A 137 8.04 -14.10 -39.53
N ARG A 138 7.16 -14.84 -38.84
CA ARG A 138 7.51 -16.10 -38.16
C ARG A 138 6.41 -17.14 -38.33
N ALA A 139 6.80 -18.41 -38.36
CA ALA A 139 5.86 -19.51 -38.28
C ALA A 139 5.38 -19.68 -36.83
N ALA A 140 4.14 -20.12 -36.65
CA ALA A 140 3.59 -20.45 -35.33
C ALA A 140 2.64 -21.65 -35.43
N TYR A 141 2.49 -22.39 -34.33
CA TYR A 141 1.56 -23.51 -34.25
C TYR A 141 0.16 -23.00 -33.88
N GLY A 142 -0.85 -23.45 -34.61
CA GLY A 142 -2.19 -22.89 -34.46
C GLY A 142 -3.29 -23.68 -35.17
N THR A 143 -4.43 -23.01 -35.30
CA THR A 143 -5.59 -23.43 -36.09
C THR A 143 -5.85 -22.41 -37.19
N ILE A 144 -6.86 -22.68 -38.02
CA ILE A 144 -7.33 -21.72 -39.02
C ILE A 144 -7.75 -20.37 -38.40
N ASP A 145 -8.21 -20.38 -37.14
CA ASP A 145 -8.69 -19.19 -36.43
C ASP A 145 -7.56 -18.36 -35.81
N GLY A 146 -6.37 -18.93 -35.62
CA GLY A 146 -5.25 -18.21 -35.03
C GLY A 146 -4.14 -19.09 -34.46
N PRO A 147 -2.98 -18.49 -34.14
CA PRO A 147 -1.91 -19.14 -33.40
C PRO A 147 -2.29 -19.33 -31.92
N PHE A 148 -1.79 -20.39 -31.28
CA PHE A 148 -2.08 -20.65 -29.87
C PHE A 148 -1.24 -19.80 -28.91
N ASP A 149 0.06 -19.71 -29.17
CA ASP A 149 1.00 -18.92 -28.38
C ASP A 149 2.10 -18.43 -29.33
N THR A 150 2.07 -17.16 -29.69
CA THR A 150 3.12 -16.56 -30.50
C THR A 150 3.39 -15.14 -30.05
N LYS A 151 4.68 -14.80 -29.97
CA LYS A 151 5.15 -13.44 -29.70
C LYS A 151 5.30 -12.62 -30.99
N ALA A 152 5.10 -13.24 -32.15
CA ALA A 152 5.18 -12.57 -33.43
C ALA A 152 3.97 -11.65 -33.63
N THR A 153 4.23 -10.40 -34.03
CA THR A 153 3.19 -9.41 -34.31
C THR A 153 2.92 -9.35 -35.80
N GLY A 154 1.65 -9.47 -36.20
CA GLY A 154 1.29 -9.49 -37.61
C GLY A 154 -0.07 -10.11 -37.89
N THR A 155 -0.34 -10.33 -39.18
CA THR A 155 -1.56 -10.98 -39.67
C THR A 155 -1.35 -12.48 -39.74
N TRP A 156 -2.23 -13.25 -39.11
CA TRP A 156 -2.22 -14.71 -39.21
C TRP A 156 -2.60 -15.17 -40.62
N MET A 157 -1.74 -15.98 -41.23
CA MET A 157 -1.91 -16.55 -42.55
C MET A 157 -1.85 -18.08 -42.45
N TRP A 158 -3.02 -18.70 -42.47
CA TRP A 158 -3.15 -20.16 -42.43
C TRP A 158 -2.76 -20.85 -43.75
N ASN A 159 -2.90 -20.14 -44.87
CA ASN A 159 -2.43 -20.60 -46.18
C ASN A 159 -0.95 -20.22 -46.37
N LEU A 160 -0.06 -21.20 -46.18
CA LEU A 160 1.39 -21.01 -46.29
C LEU A 160 1.84 -20.68 -47.73
N GLN A 161 1.11 -21.11 -48.77
CA GLN A 161 1.45 -20.76 -50.16
C GLN A 161 1.18 -19.28 -50.46
N ASP A 162 0.09 -18.73 -49.89
CA ASP A 162 -0.20 -17.30 -49.99
C ASP A 162 0.81 -16.46 -49.20
N ALA A 163 1.16 -16.92 -47.99
CA ALA A 163 2.21 -16.29 -47.19
C ALA A 163 3.56 -16.29 -47.92
N LYS A 164 3.94 -17.42 -48.53
CA LYS A 164 5.15 -17.55 -49.35
C LYS A 164 5.13 -16.58 -50.53
N LYS A 165 4.02 -16.52 -51.27
CA LYS A 165 3.85 -15.57 -52.38
C LYS A 165 4.05 -14.13 -51.94
N LYS A 166 3.39 -13.74 -50.84
CA LYS A 166 3.44 -12.38 -50.29
C LYS A 166 4.85 -12.00 -49.82
N LEU A 167 5.58 -12.91 -49.17
CA LEU A 167 6.96 -12.67 -48.74
C LEU A 167 7.95 -12.62 -49.93
N HIS A 168 7.78 -13.51 -50.92
CA HIS A 168 8.65 -13.54 -52.11
C HIS A 168 8.59 -12.21 -52.88
N ILE A 169 7.38 -11.68 -53.06
CA ILE A 169 7.15 -10.39 -53.71
C ILE A 169 7.82 -9.25 -52.92
N TYR A 170 7.71 -9.26 -51.59
CA TYR A 170 8.34 -8.25 -50.75
C TYR A 170 9.87 -8.25 -50.90
N ILE A 171 10.50 -9.43 -50.81
CA ILE A 171 11.96 -9.57 -50.96
C ILE A 171 12.40 -8.96 -52.29
N CYS A 172 11.75 -9.35 -53.39
CA CYS A 172 12.14 -8.86 -54.71
C CYS A 172 11.79 -7.37 -54.97
N SER A 173 10.93 -6.76 -54.15
CA SER A 173 10.69 -5.30 -54.20
C SER A 173 11.82 -4.47 -53.57
N GLY A 174 12.68 -5.11 -52.76
CA GLY A 174 13.85 -4.50 -52.12
C GLY A 174 15.02 -4.25 -53.07
N ALA A 175 15.19 -5.11 -54.07
CA ALA A 175 16.12 -4.86 -55.17
C ALA A 175 15.58 -3.72 -56.06
N LYS A 176 16.43 -2.73 -56.33
CA LYS A 176 16.07 -1.56 -57.14
C LYS A 176 16.62 -1.65 -58.55
N ASP A 177 17.82 -2.20 -58.68
CA ASP A 177 18.54 -2.28 -59.95
C ASP A 177 19.02 -3.71 -60.25
N CYS A 178 19.34 -3.96 -61.52
CA CYS A 178 19.82 -5.26 -61.98
C CYS A 178 21.10 -5.71 -61.26
N GLU A 179 21.96 -4.76 -60.87
CA GLU A 179 23.23 -5.03 -60.17
C GLU A 179 23.03 -5.58 -58.74
N ASP A 180 21.90 -5.28 -58.11
CA ASP A 180 21.55 -5.80 -56.78
C ASP A 180 21.39 -7.33 -56.80
N LEU A 181 21.17 -7.95 -57.98
CA LEU A 181 21.06 -9.41 -58.14
C LEU A 181 22.34 -10.18 -57.78
N SER A 182 23.46 -9.46 -57.61
CA SER A 182 24.73 -10.02 -57.11
C SER A 182 24.65 -10.39 -55.63
N ASN A 183 23.76 -9.74 -54.88
CA ASN A 183 23.61 -9.95 -53.44
C ASN A 183 22.93 -11.29 -53.14
N ASP A 184 23.46 -12.01 -52.16
CA ASP A 184 22.96 -13.34 -51.76
C ASP A 184 21.47 -13.35 -51.34
N LEU A 185 20.92 -12.20 -50.89
CA LEU A 185 19.50 -12.05 -50.55
C LEU A 185 18.57 -12.17 -51.77
N TYR A 186 19.03 -11.72 -52.94
CA TYR A 186 18.23 -11.66 -54.18
C TYR A 186 18.64 -12.73 -55.20
N LYS A 187 19.90 -13.18 -55.12
CA LYS A 187 20.51 -14.16 -56.03
C LYS A 187 19.71 -15.46 -56.07
N GLY A 188 19.27 -15.84 -57.28
CA GLY A 188 18.48 -17.06 -57.51
C GLY A 188 17.01 -16.99 -57.07
N ARG A 189 16.56 -15.88 -56.47
CA ARG A 189 15.18 -15.68 -55.98
C ARG A 189 14.46 -14.58 -56.74
N CYS A 190 15.21 -13.56 -57.14
CA CYS A 190 14.70 -12.44 -57.93
C CYS A 190 15.39 -12.40 -59.30
N GLY A 191 14.69 -11.89 -60.29
CA GLY A 191 15.23 -11.67 -61.63
C GLY A 191 14.72 -10.35 -62.20
N PHE A 192 15.46 -9.80 -63.16
CA PHE A 192 15.07 -8.58 -63.86
C PHE A 192 14.38 -8.92 -65.19
N CYS A 193 13.14 -8.47 -65.37
CA CYS A 193 12.39 -8.66 -66.60
C CYS A 193 12.71 -7.55 -67.61
N LYS A 194 13.36 -7.90 -68.73
CA LYS A 194 13.80 -6.96 -69.78
C LYS A 194 12.65 -6.16 -70.39
N SER A 195 11.48 -6.79 -70.56
CA SER A 195 10.32 -6.18 -71.22
C SER A 195 9.58 -5.18 -70.35
N SER A 196 9.36 -5.51 -69.07
CA SER A 196 8.68 -4.63 -68.12
C SER A 196 9.63 -3.69 -67.37
N LYS A 197 10.95 -3.90 -67.47
CA LYS A 197 12.01 -3.20 -66.73
C LYS A 197 11.82 -3.24 -65.21
N LYS A 198 11.31 -4.36 -64.69
CA LYS A 198 11.03 -4.54 -63.26
C LYS A 198 11.74 -5.77 -62.70
N ILE A 199 12.08 -5.72 -61.41
CA ILE A 199 12.47 -6.92 -60.66
C ILE A 199 11.21 -7.74 -60.37
N ILE A 200 11.29 -9.03 -60.63
CA ILE A 200 10.22 -10.00 -60.42
C ILE A 200 10.73 -11.21 -59.60
N PRO A 201 9.85 -11.87 -58.84
CA PRO A 201 10.16 -13.15 -58.22
C PRO A 201 10.35 -14.26 -59.27
N ILE A 202 11.40 -15.08 -59.11
CA ILE A 202 11.72 -16.18 -60.03
C ILE A 202 11.88 -17.50 -59.28
N ASN A 203 11.70 -18.62 -59.98
CA ASN A 203 12.01 -19.95 -59.49
C ASN A 203 12.72 -20.72 -60.61
N GLY A 204 14.03 -20.94 -60.49
CA GLY A 204 14.81 -21.62 -61.53
C GLY A 204 14.91 -20.85 -62.85
N GLY A 205 15.01 -19.52 -62.80
CA GLY A 205 15.19 -18.67 -64.00
C GLY A 205 13.91 -18.30 -64.76
N ILE A 206 12.75 -18.79 -64.32
CA ILE A 206 11.43 -18.41 -64.86
C ILE A 206 10.61 -17.66 -63.80
N ALA A 207 9.63 -16.85 -64.22
CA ALA A 207 8.77 -16.12 -63.30
C ALA A 207 8.04 -17.08 -62.34
N ALA A 208 8.14 -16.84 -61.02
CA ALA A 208 7.55 -17.73 -60.02
C ALA A 208 6.01 -17.68 -59.98
N TYR A 209 5.43 -16.57 -60.44
CA TYR A 209 3.97 -16.33 -60.45
C TYR A 209 3.50 -15.86 -61.84
N PRO A 210 3.55 -16.74 -62.87
CA PRO A 210 3.35 -16.35 -64.26
C PRO A 210 1.91 -15.96 -64.60
N TYR A 211 0.94 -16.34 -63.77
CA TYR A 211 -0.48 -15.98 -63.93
C TYR A 211 -0.86 -14.68 -63.22
N ASP A 212 0.08 -14.04 -62.51
CA ASP A 212 -0.12 -12.73 -61.89
C ASP A 212 0.38 -11.65 -62.84
N GLY A 213 -0.52 -10.84 -63.40
CA GLY A 213 -0.19 -9.86 -64.45
C GLY A 213 0.90 -8.85 -64.07
N ASN A 214 1.15 -8.64 -62.78
CA ASN A 214 2.21 -7.75 -62.29
C ASN A 214 3.61 -8.38 -62.26
N TYR A 215 3.69 -9.71 -62.27
CA TYR A 215 4.94 -10.48 -62.11
C TYR A 215 5.17 -11.49 -63.25
N ALA A 216 4.29 -11.52 -64.24
CA ALA A 216 4.45 -12.31 -65.45
C ALA A 216 5.61 -11.80 -66.30
N CYS A 217 6.50 -12.70 -66.73
CA CYS A 217 7.54 -12.42 -67.70
C CYS A 217 7.89 -13.70 -68.46
N ALA A 218 8.00 -13.60 -69.78
CA ALA A 218 8.47 -14.72 -70.60
C ALA A 218 9.89 -15.11 -70.17
N SER A 219 10.18 -16.41 -70.08
CA SER A 219 11.46 -16.95 -69.60
C SER A 219 12.68 -16.39 -70.36
N SER A 220 12.55 -16.14 -71.67
CA SER A 220 13.60 -15.54 -72.50
C SER A 220 13.94 -14.08 -72.14
N ASN A 221 13.07 -13.40 -71.40
CA ASN A 221 13.21 -12.00 -71.00
C ASN A 221 13.66 -11.82 -69.54
N VAL A 222 13.94 -12.90 -68.81
CA VAL A 222 14.38 -12.84 -67.42
C VAL A 222 15.91 -12.85 -67.36
N ILE A 223 16.49 -11.90 -66.63
CA ILE A 223 17.90 -11.90 -66.23
C ILE A 223 17.98 -12.36 -64.77
N SER A 224 18.72 -13.43 -64.50
CA SER A 224 18.84 -14.02 -63.15
C SER A 224 20.22 -13.83 -62.50
N SER A 225 21.16 -13.16 -63.18
CA SER A 225 22.51 -12.87 -62.67
C SER A 225 22.93 -11.43 -62.98
N SER A 226 23.57 -10.79 -62.01
CA SER A 226 24.10 -9.43 -62.09
C SER A 226 25.18 -9.23 -63.15
N GLU A 227 25.90 -10.29 -63.52
CA GLU A 227 26.97 -10.22 -64.53
C GLU A 227 26.43 -9.94 -65.94
N SER A 228 25.15 -10.22 -66.17
CA SER A 228 24.45 -9.96 -67.42
C SER A 228 23.78 -8.58 -67.44
N CYS A 229 24.05 -7.73 -66.44
CA CYS A 229 23.54 -6.36 -66.35
C CYS A 229 24.43 -5.36 -67.12
N PRO A 230 23.86 -4.25 -67.64
CA PRO A 230 24.64 -3.19 -68.28
C PRO A 230 25.52 -2.44 -67.26
N LYS A 231 26.85 -2.36 -67.47
CA LYS A 231 27.81 -1.69 -66.55
C LYS A 231 27.92 -0.18 -66.81
N PRO A 232 28.13 0.67 -65.77
CA PRO A 232 28.35 2.12 -65.92
C PRO A 232 29.78 2.49 -66.41
N PRO A 233 29.97 3.68 -67.01
CA PRO A 233 31.28 4.13 -67.50
C PRO A 233 32.25 4.58 -66.38
N PRO A 234 33.59 4.41 -66.56
CA PRO A 234 34.58 4.72 -65.52
C PRO A 234 34.74 6.24 -65.26
N PRO A 235 35.05 6.64 -64.00
CA PRO A 235 35.21 8.05 -63.61
C PRO A 235 36.45 8.69 -64.27
N PRO A 236 36.33 9.93 -64.81
CA PRO A 236 37.47 10.66 -65.38
C PRO A 236 38.39 11.24 -64.28
N PRO A 237 39.66 11.57 -64.59
CA PRO A 237 40.64 12.07 -63.62
C PRO A 237 40.21 13.37 -62.91
N PRO A 238 40.56 13.57 -61.61
CA PRO A 238 40.24 14.77 -60.86
C PRO A 238 40.80 16.02 -61.54
N GLY A 239 39.96 17.05 -61.72
CA GLY A 239 40.35 18.31 -62.37
C GLY A 239 40.15 18.38 -63.89
N SER A 240 39.69 17.30 -64.54
CA SER A 240 39.32 17.34 -65.96
C SER A 240 37.98 18.07 -66.18
N PRO A 241 37.75 18.70 -67.36
CA PRO A 241 36.45 19.30 -67.71
C PRO A 241 35.28 18.29 -67.63
N ALA A 242 35.57 17.01 -67.89
CA ALA A 242 34.62 15.91 -67.77
C ALA A 242 34.31 15.50 -66.32
N ALA A 243 35.18 15.82 -65.35
CA ALA A 243 34.98 15.46 -63.94
C ALA A 243 33.83 16.25 -63.30
N LYS A 244 33.60 17.49 -63.72
CA LYS A 244 32.50 18.32 -63.20
C LYS A 244 31.13 17.80 -63.68
N ALA A 245 31.03 17.48 -64.97
CA ALA A 245 29.84 16.85 -65.55
C ALA A 245 29.61 15.42 -65.01
N TYR A 246 30.68 14.65 -64.75
CA TYR A 246 30.58 13.34 -64.09
C TYR A 246 30.08 13.48 -62.66
N GLN A 247 30.56 14.45 -61.86
CA GLN A 247 30.05 14.66 -60.50
C GLN A 247 28.58 15.10 -60.45
N GLU A 248 28.11 15.86 -61.42
CA GLU A 248 26.71 16.30 -61.53
C GLU A 248 25.77 15.18 -62.03
N ALA A 249 26.29 14.21 -62.80
CA ALA A 249 25.52 13.10 -63.36
C ALA A 249 25.70 11.77 -62.62
N ARG A 250 26.64 11.67 -61.66
CA ARG A 250 26.93 10.43 -60.95
C ARG A 250 25.76 10.00 -60.08
N LYS A 251 25.48 8.71 -60.05
CA LYS A 251 24.57 8.11 -59.09
C LYS A 251 25.23 8.08 -57.70
N PRO A 252 24.44 8.04 -56.61
CA PRO A 252 24.96 8.07 -55.23
C PRO A 252 26.03 7.01 -54.91
N CYS A 253 26.04 5.88 -55.61
CA CYS A 253 26.97 4.77 -55.41
C CYS A 253 28.03 4.59 -56.51
N ASP A 254 28.18 5.56 -57.39
CA ASP A 254 29.28 5.54 -58.35
C ASP A 254 30.62 5.77 -57.61
N PRO A 255 31.66 4.95 -57.89
CA PRO A 255 32.91 5.01 -57.16
C PRO A 255 33.65 6.34 -57.38
N LEU A 256 34.26 6.84 -56.31
CA LEU A 256 35.19 7.98 -56.34
C LEU A 256 36.53 7.56 -56.98
N TYR A 257 37.33 8.57 -57.33
CA TYR A 257 38.69 8.36 -57.81
C TYR A 257 39.49 7.46 -56.87
N GLY A 258 40.16 6.44 -57.43
CA GLY A 258 40.87 5.42 -56.66
C GLY A 258 39.99 4.24 -56.18
N GLY A 259 38.75 4.13 -56.65
CA GLY A 259 37.87 2.98 -56.43
C GLY A 259 37.17 2.98 -55.06
N ARG A 260 37.04 4.14 -54.42
CA ARG A 260 36.40 4.28 -53.09
C ARG A 260 34.91 4.48 -53.22
N LEU A 261 34.12 3.94 -52.30
CA LEU A 261 32.71 4.34 -52.20
C LEU A 261 32.59 5.68 -51.47
N PRO A 262 31.71 6.58 -51.94
CA PRO A 262 31.37 7.81 -51.23
C PRO A 262 30.63 7.50 -49.92
N ARG A 263 30.79 8.35 -48.90
CA ARG A 263 30.04 8.25 -47.63
C ARG A 263 28.53 8.08 -47.85
N ASP A 264 27.95 8.87 -48.74
CA ASP A 264 26.50 8.85 -49.00
C ASP A 264 26.04 7.51 -49.57
N CYS A 265 26.92 6.80 -50.31
CA CYS A 265 26.65 5.43 -50.72
C CYS A 265 26.62 4.48 -49.53
N LEU A 266 27.59 4.55 -48.61
CA LEU A 266 27.62 3.69 -47.43
C LEU A 266 26.41 3.92 -46.52
N ILE A 267 26.00 5.18 -46.32
CA ILE A 267 24.76 5.52 -45.61
C ILE A 267 23.54 4.95 -46.34
N LEU A 268 23.46 5.10 -47.66
CA LEU A 268 22.36 4.57 -48.46
C LEU A 268 22.29 3.03 -48.35
N LYS A 269 23.44 2.34 -48.39
CA LYS A 269 23.51 0.88 -48.30
C LYS A 269 23.23 0.36 -46.89
N ALA A 270 23.68 1.05 -45.85
CA ALA A 270 23.30 0.74 -44.45
C ALA A 270 21.79 0.88 -44.24
N LYS A 271 21.17 1.93 -44.79
CA LYS A 271 19.70 2.09 -44.77
C LYS A 271 18.98 1.06 -45.62
N GLN A 272 19.55 0.70 -46.78
CA GLN A 272 18.98 -0.29 -47.69
C GLN A 272 18.86 -1.68 -47.03
N VAL A 273 19.79 -2.04 -46.14
CA VAL A 273 19.70 -3.29 -45.36
C VAL A 273 18.83 -3.17 -44.10
N GLY A 274 18.45 -1.94 -43.71
CA GLY A 274 17.50 -1.66 -42.64
C GLY A 274 18.05 -0.93 -41.42
N CYS A 275 19.31 -0.48 -41.42
CA CYS A 275 19.84 0.34 -40.31
C CYS A 275 19.20 1.74 -40.31
N ALA A 276 18.97 2.28 -39.12
CA ALA A 276 18.30 3.55 -38.90
C ALA A 276 19.27 4.74 -38.91
N ASP A 277 18.73 5.94 -39.03
CA ASP A 277 19.48 7.19 -39.01
C ASP A 277 20.17 7.49 -37.67
N ASP A 278 19.63 6.91 -36.59
CA ASP A 278 20.02 7.12 -35.19
C ASP A 278 20.95 6.02 -34.66
N GLY A 279 21.27 5.00 -35.48
CA GLY A 279 22.26 3.98 -35.14
C GLY A 279 23.67 4.56 -35.13
N ALA A 280 24.50 4.13 -34.17
CA ALA A 280 25.84 4.69 -33.98
C ALA A 280 26.72 4.61 -35.25
N LEU A 281 26.53 3.59 -36.10
CA LEU A 281 27.21 3.46 -37.40
C LEU A 281 26.83 4.59 -38.37
N VAL A 282 25.54 4.86 -38.56
CA VAL A 282 25.06 5.88 -39.51
C VAL A 282 25.37 7.28 -38.96
N THR A 283 25.27 7.49 -37.65
CA THR A 283 25.70 8.73 -37.00
C THR A 283 27.21 8.98 -37.18
N ALA A 284 28.04 7.98 -36.92
CA ALA A 284 29.48 8.09 -37.11
C ALA A 284 29.85 8.33 -38.58
N LEU A 285 29.18 7.67 -39.52
CA LEU A 285 29.40 7.88 -40.96
C LEU A 285 29.07 9.32 -41.36
N LYS A 286 27.97 9.92 -40.87
CA LYS A 286 27.59 11.32 -41.15
C LYS A 286 28.65 12.32 -40.68
N GLU A 287 29.30 12.02 -39.56
CA GLU A 287 30.33 12.86 -38.93
C GLU A 287 31.74 12.60 -39.49
N ALA A 288 31.94 11.52 -40.25
CA ALA A 288 33.23 11.12 -40.79
C ALA A 288 33.62 11.82 -42.10
N SER A 289 34.93 11.80 -42.38
CA SER A 289 35.52 12.31 -43.62
C SER A 289 35.53 11.25 -44.74
N ASP A 290 35.48 11.67 -46.01
CA ASP A 290 35.64 10.78 -47.18
C ASP A 290 37.05 10.13 -47.31
N THR A 291 37.93 10.42 -46.35
CA THR A 291 39.29 9.89 -46.27
C THR A 291 39.51 8.85 -45.16
N ASN A 292 38.66 8.82 -44.14
CA ASN A 292 38.67 7.83 -43.06
C ASN A 292 37.28 7.78 -42.39
N TYR A 293 36.57 6.66 -42.56
CA TYR A 293 35.22 6.48 -42.01
C TYR A 293 35.20 5.86 -40.61
N LEU A 294 36.36 5.46 -40.06
CA LEU A 294 36.49 4.74 -38.79
C LEU A 294 36.77 5.66 -37.58
N ASP A 295 37.25 6.89 -37.80
CA ASP A 295 37.75 7.76 -36.74
C ASP A 295 36.71 8.09 -35.66
N THR A 296 35.44 8.24 -36.02
CA THR A 296 34.35 8.52 -35.08
C THR A 296 33.74 7.25 -34.48
N LEU A 297 33.92 6.10 -35.13
CA LEU A 297 33.27 4.84 -34.77
C LEU A 297 34.10 4.00 -33.79
N LYS A 298 35.43 4.07 -33.87
CA LYS A 298 36.35 3.24 -33.08
C LYS A 298 36.26 3.46 -31.56
N ASP A 299 35.88 4.66 -31.13
CA ASP A 299 35.78 5.02 -29.71
C ASP A 299 34.42 4.62 -29.09
N ALA A 300 33.48 4.09 -29.89
CA ALA A 300 32.19 3.62 -29.39
C ALA A 300 32.31 2.27 -28.66
N ALA A 301 31.76 2.19 -27.45
CA ALA A 301 31.72 0.95 -26.68
C ALA A 301 30.98 -0.18 -27.42
N SER A 302 29.93 0.17 -28.18
CA SER A 302 29.18 -0.78 -29.02
C SER A 302 29.98 -1.32 -30.19
N TYR A 303 30.82 -0.50 -30.81
CA TYR A 303 31.76 -0.95 -31.84
C TYR A 303 32.79 -1.94 -31.25
N THR A 304 33.42 -1.58 -30.14
CA THR A 304 34.44 -2.43 -29.49
C THR A 304 33.87 -3.78 -29.08
N LEU A 305 32.69 -3.79 -28.44
CA LEU A 305 32.04 -5.03 -27.99
C LEU A 305 31.56 -5.89 -29.17
N TYR A 306 31.10 -5.27 -30.26
CA TYR A 306 30.71 -5.97 -31.48
C TYR A 306 31.93 -6.65 -32.12
N GLN A 307 33.06 -5.96 -32.28
CA GLN A 307 34.29 -6.54 -32.83
C GLN A 307 34.83 -7.71 -32.00
N GLN A 308 34.64 -7.69 -30.67
CA GLN A 308 35.06 -8.78 -29.79
C GLN A 308 34.18 -10.04 -29.89
N ARG A 309 32.88 -9.88 -30.20
CA ARG A 309 31.88 -10.95 -30.06
C ARG A 309 31.34 -11.46 -31.40
N ALA A 310 31.44 -10.67 -32.47
CA ALA A 310 30.99 -11.08 -33.79
C ALA A 310 31.94 -12.12 -34.38
N ALA A 311 31.39 -13.17 -35.00
CA ALA A 311 32.20 -14.16 -35.72
C ALA A 311 32.93 -13.54 -36.93
N VAL A 312 32.31 -12.52 -37.54
CA VAL A 312 32.90 -11.67 -38.58
C VAL A 312 32.58 -10.23 -38.23
N GLY A 313 33.60 -9.49 -37.81
CA GLY A 313 33.51 -8.07 -37.47
C GLY A 313 33.33 -7.15 -38.68
N LEU A 314 33.13 -5.84 -38.43
CA LEU A 314 33.19 -4.84 -39.50
C LEU A 314 34.63 -4.68 -39.99
N SER A 315 34.83 -4.54 -41.31
CA SER A 315 36.18 -4.48 -41.87
C SER A 315 36.86 -3.14 -41.58
N GLU A 316 37.79 -3.13 -40.62
CA GLU A 316 38.56 -1.93 -40.26
C GLU A 316 39.32 -1.36 -41.44
N THR A 317 39.91 -2.22 -42.27
CA THR A 317 40.68 -1.78 -43.45
C THR A 317 39.77 -1.15 -44.50
N ALA A 318 38.59 -1.73 -44.72
CA ALA A 318 37.66 -1.23 -45.72
C ALA A 318 36.97 0.07 -45.27
N LEU A 319 36.61 0.19 -43.99
CA LEU A 319 36.05 1.42 -43.40
C LEU A 319 37.10 2.53 -43.28
N ASN A 320 38.36 2.21 -43.00
CA ASN A 320 39.44 3.21 -42.96
C ASN A 320 39.78 3.73 -44.37
N THR A 321 39.85 2.85 -45.38
CA THR A 321 40.31 3.24 -46.72
C THR A 321 39.20 3.61 -47.71
N GLY A 322 37.96 3.24 -47.42
CA GLY A 322 36.79 3.42 -48.30
C GLY A 322 36.77 2.51 -49.53
N LYS A 323 37.74 1.60 -49.67
CA LYS A 323 37.88 0.69 -50.82
C LYS A 323 37.13 -0.62 -50.58
N MET A 324 35.83 -0.61 -50.87
CA MET A 324 34.97 -1.80 -50.83
C MET A 324 33.99 -1.77 -52.01
N THR A 325 33.48 -2.92 -52.44
CA THR A 325 32.41 -2.95 -53.45
C THR A 325 31.05 -2.68 -52.80
N VAL A 326 30.04 -2.34 -53.61
CA VAL A 326 28.65 -2.20 -53.12
C VAL A 326 28.15 -3.51 -52.50
N SER A 327 28.57 -4.65 -53.03
CA SER A 327 28.22 -5.96 -52.48
C SER A 327 28.88 -6.20 -51.12
N ASP A 328 30.15 -5.83 -50.96
CA ASP A 328 30.86 -5.98 -49.68
C ASP A 328 30.20 -5.10 -48.60
N ALA A 329 29.88 -3.84 -48.93
CA ALA A 329 29.18 -2.92 -48.03
C ALA A 329 27.81 -3.46 -47.62
N LEU A 330 27.02 -3.96 -48.57
CA LEU A 330 25.71 -4.56 -48.28
C LEU A 330 25.84 -5.80 -47.40
N ASN A 331 26.83 -6.66 -47.66
CA ASN A 331 27.04 -7.88 -46.89
C ASN A 331 27.51 -7.58 -45.47
N GLU A 332 28.45 -6.63 -45.29
CA GLU A 332 28.92 -6.19 -43.97
C GLU A 332 27.79 -5.58 -43.13
N PHE A 333 27.01 -4.66 -43.70
CA PHE A 333 25.88 -4.05 -42.98
C PHE A 333 24.73 -5.03 -42.77
N LYS A 334 24.52 -6.00 -43.67
CA LYS A 334 23.54 -7.07 -43.49
C LYS A 334 23.93 -7.98 -42.35
N ASN A 335 25.20 -8.36 -42.21
CA ASN A 335 25.69 -9.15 -41.08
C ASN A 335 25.51 -8.42 -39.75
N LEU A 336 25.74 -7.11 -39.74
CA LEU A 336 25.45 -6.25 -38.59
C LEU A 336 23.95 -6.23 -38.27
N TYR A 337 23.10 -5.99 -39.26
CA TYR A 337 21.63 -6.00 -39.11
C TYR A 337 21.10 -7.35 -38.63
N ASP A 338 21.64 -8.45 -39.15
CA ASP A 338 21.28 -9.81 -38.76
C ASP A 338 21.72 -10.10 -37.33
N SER A 339 22.90 -9.63 -36.92
CA SER A 339 23.35 -9.71 -35.54
C SER A 339 22.46 -8.89 -34.60
N ALA A 340 22.03 -7.70 -35.02
CA ALA A 340 21.09 -6.85 -34.27
C ALA A 340 19.69 -7.48 -34.16
N SER A 341 19.34 -8.34 -35.11
CA SER A 341 18.06 -9.04 -35.19
C SER A 341 18.11 -10.49 -34.65
N SER A 342 19.30 -10.98 -34.29
CA SER A 342 19.54 -12.35 -33.81
C SER A 342 19.26 -12.50 -32.31
N SER A 343 18.83 -13.68 -31.88
CA SER A 343 18.58 -14.01 -30.47
C SER A 343 19.68 -14.88 -29.82
N ALA A 344 20.74 -15.23 -30.56
CA ALA A 344 21.70 -16.24 -30.13
C ALA A 344 22.76 -15.73 -29.12
N ASN A 345 23.08 -14.43 -29.14
CA ASN A 345 24.01 -13.79 -28.21
C ASN A 345 23.46 -12.39 -27.89
N LEU A 346 22.94 -12.21 -26.69
CA LEU A 346 22.11 -11.05 -26.35
C LEU A 346 22.93 -9.75 -26.24
N GLY A 347 24.18 -9.85 -25.80
CA GLY A 347 25.13 -8.74 -25.72
C GLY A 347 25.74 -8.40 -27.07
N LEU A 348 25.97 -9.40 -27.95
CA LEU A 348 26.29 -9.14 -29.35
C LEU A 348 25.12 -8.45 -30.07
N LYS A 349 23.89 -8.91 -29.81
CA LYS A 349 22.67 -8.29 -30.33
C LYS A 349 22.52 -6.86 -29.84
N ALA A 350 22.73 -6.60 -28.55
CA ALA A 350 22.67 -5.26 -27.98
C ALA A 350 23.72 -4.34 -28.62
N ALA A 351 24.96 -4.81 -28.76
CA ALA A 351 26.02 -4.06 -29.43
C ALA A 351 25.68 -3.78 -30.90
N ALA A 352 25.17 -4.77 -31.63
CA ALA A 352 24.76 -4.62 -33.03
C ALA A 352 23.53 -3.71 -33.21
N SER A 353 22.58 -3.76 -32.28
CA SER A 353 21.39 -2.91 -32.24
C SER A 353 21.74 -1.45 -31.95
N ASP A 354 22.72 -1.22 -31.08
CA ASP A 354 23.25 0.10 -30.81
C ASP A 354 23.91 0.71 -32.05
N LEU A 355 24.73 -0.10 -32.74
CA LEU A 355 25.37 0.27 -33.99
C LEU A 355 24.38 0.54 -35.13
N CYS A 356 23.37 -0.31 -35.31
CA CYS A 356 22.49 -0.28 -36.50
C CYS A 356 21.18 0.51 -36.29
N PHE A 357 20.63 0.58 -35.09
CA PHE A 357 19.29 1.14 -34.86
C PHE A 357 19.26 2.36 -33.93
N ASN A 358 19.91 2.31 -32.77
CA ASN A 358 19.82 3.39 -31.79
C ASN A 358 21.07 3.48 -30.89
N LYS A 359 21.87 4.53 -31.08
CA LYS A 359 23.05 4.83 -30.28
C LYS A 359 22.68 5.02 -28.80
N GLY A 360 23.39 4.35 -27.90
CA GLY A 360 23.17 4.36 -26.45
C GLY A 360 22.34 3.19 -25.91
N SER A 361 21.69 2.40 -26.78
CA SER A 361 20.91 1.22 -26.36
C SER A 361 21.74 0.11 -25.71
N LEU A 362 23.07 0.07 -25.95
CA LEU A 362 23.95 -0.86 -25.26
C LEU A 362 24.09 -0.55 -23.76
N GLU A 363 23.98 0.72 -23.35
CA GLU A 363 24.10 1.15 -21.96
C GLU A 363 22.91 0.66 -21.11
N GLU A 364 21.78 0.37 -21.75
CA GLU A 364 20.57 -0.18 -21.13
C GLU A 364 20.59 -1.71 -21.05
N PHE A 365 21.56 -2.39 -21.68
CA PHE A 365 21.59 -3.85 -21.76
C PHE A 365 22.11 -4.50 -20.47
N ASP A 366 21.32 -5.44 -19.94
CA ASP A 366 21.69 -6.18 -18.74
C ASP A 366 22.51 -7.44 -19.02
N PHE A 367 23.83 -7.30 -18.96
CA PHE A 367 24.80 -8.39 -19.08
C PHE A 367 24.64 -9.51 -18.04
N CYS A 368 23.93 -9.26 -16.94
CA CYS A 368 23.66 -10.27 -15.92
C CYS A 368 22.76 -11.42 -16.43
N THR A 369 22.09 -11.24 -17.57
CA THR A 369 21.34 -12.31 -18.26
C THR A 369 22.23 -13.35 -18.94
N GLU A 370 23.50 -13.04 -19.18
CA GLU A 370 24.41 -13.88 -19.97
C GLU A 370 25.34 -14.74 -19.12
N ILE A 371 25.25 -14.62 -17.79
CA ILE A 371 26.05 -15.44 -16.89
C ILE A 371 25.57 -16.89 -17.02
N LEU A 372 26.48 -17.76 -17.49
CA LEU A 372 26.19 -19.17 -17.65
C LEU A 372 26.05 -19.84 -16.28
N PRO A 373 25.17 -20.84 -16.13
CA PRO A 373 25.05 -21.66 -14.92
C PRO A 373 26.38 -22.15 -14.33
N THR A 374 27.37 -22.43 -15.18
CA THR A 374 28.68 -22.97 -14.81
C THR A 374 29.72 -21.90 -14.45
N THR A 375 29.41 -20.61 -14.60
CA THR A 375 30.35 -19.52 -14.30
C THR A 375 30.70 -19.54 -12.81
N GLN A 376 31.99 -19.51 -12.49
CA GLN A 376 32.49 -19.47 -11.11
C GLN A 376 32.47 -18.04 -10.54
N GLY A 377 32.16 -17.91 -9.26
CA GLY A 377 32.16 -16.63 -8.55
C GLY A 377 33.56 -16.00 -8.37
N PRO A 378 33.65 -14.76 -7.87
CA PRO A 378 32.56 -13.98 -7.28
C PRO A 378 31.69 -13.25 -8.31
N PHE A 379 30.38 -13.23 -8.08
CA PHE A 379 29.42 -12.51 -8.92
C PHE A 379 29.26 -11.06 -8.48
N SER A 380 29.00 -10.16 -9.43
CA SER A 380 28.74 -8.76 -9.10
C SER A 380 27.42 -8.63 -8.33
N LEU A 381 27.36 -7.67 -7.40
CA LEU A 381 26.17 -7.42 -6.59
C LEU A 381 24.97 -7.06 -7.48
N ASP A 382 25.19 -6.26 -8.52
CA ASP A 382 24.17 -5.87 -9.50
C ASP A 382 23.52 -7.09 -10.18
N CYS A 383 24.32 -8.09 -10.56
CA CYS A 383 23.79 -9.30 -11.19
C CYS A 383 23.00 -10.18 -10.22
N LEU A 384 23.46 -10.31 -8.97
CA LEU A 384 22.70 -11.01 -7.93
C LEU A 384 21.34 -10.35 -7.69
N GLN A 385 21.32 -9.01 -7.54
CA GLN A 385 20.10 -8.22 -7.32
C GLN A 385 19.10 -8.38 -8.45
N LYS A 386 19.56 -8.28 -9.70
CA LYS A 386 18.71 -8.44 -10.89
C LYS A 386 18.17 -9.86 -11.03
N ALA A 387 18.98 -10.89 -10.73
CA ALA A 387 18.51 -12.28 -10.70
C ALA A 387 17.40 -12.49 -9.66
N PHE A 388 17.56 -11.94 -8.45
CA PHE A 388 16.57 -12.00 -7.38
C PHE A 388 15.24 -11.33 -7.77
N LYS A 389 15.30 -10.12 -8.34
CA LYS A 389 14.12 -9.39 -8.84
C LYS A 389 13.43 -10.10 -10.00
N ARG A 390 14.19 -10.69 -10.93
CA ARG A 390 13.63 -11.45 -12.07
C ARG A 390 12.80 -12.64 -11.64
N ALA A 391 13.18 -13.30 -10.56
CA ALA A 391 12.40 -14.40 -10.00
C ALA A 391 11.08 -13.91 -9.37
N GLY A 392 10.93 -12.60 -9.17
CA GLY A 392 9.79 -11.95 -8.53
C GLY A 392 10.08 -11.42 -7.13
N GLY A 393 11.30 -11.58 -6.61
CA GLY A 393 11.67 -11.11 -5.28
C GLY A 393 11.73 -9.58 -5.18
N GLN A 394 11.53 -9.05 -3.99
CA GLN A 394 11.53 -7.60 -3.71
C GLN A 394 12.79 -7.19 -2.96
N GLU A 395 13.17 -5.90 -3.08
CA GLU A 395 14.31 -5.33 -2.35
C GLU A 395 14.13 -5.36 -0.83
N THR A 396 12.87 -5.40 -0.38
CA THR A 396 12.45 -5.54 1.02
C THR A 396 12.67 -6.94 1.59
N GLY A 397 12.87 -7.95 0.72
CA GLY A 397 13.13 -9.33 1.10
C GLY A 397 14.40 -9.47 1.94
N SER A 398 14.34 -10.21 3.05
CA SER A 398 15.48 -10.33 3.96
C SER A 398 16.71 -11.01 3.34
N MET A 399 16.53 -11.73 2.22
CA MET A 399 17.61 -12.36 1.44
C MET A 399 17.97 -11.60 0.17
N TYR A 400 17.41 -10.41 -0.06
CA TYR A 400 17.79 -9.57 -1.19
C TYR A 400 19.31 -9.33 -1.18
N PRO A 401 20.02 -9.53 -2.31
CA PRO A 401 21.46 -9.33 -2.38
C PRO A 401 21.86 -7.89 -2.06
N ALA A 402 22.49 -7.68 -0.92
CA ALA A 402 22.93 -6.39 -0.42
C ALA A 402 24.16 -6.59 0.49
N ALA A 403 24.70 -5.49 1.04
CA ALA A 403 25.91 -5.55 1.87
C ALA A 403 25.80 -6.54 3.06
N ASN A 404 24.62 -6.64 3.67
CA ASN A 404 24.30 -7.52 4.79
C ASN A 404 24.13 -9.00 4.42
N THR A 405 23.76 -9.33 3.17
CA THR A 405 23.62 -10.71 2.67
C THR A 405 24.80 -11.15 1.79
N LYS A 406 25.81 -10.29 1.64
CA LYS A 406 26.99 -10.50 0.79
C LYS A 406 27.74 -11.79 1.11
N GLN A 407 27.87 -12.15 2.39
CA GLN A 407 28.55 -13.38 2.81
C GLN A 407 27.77 -14.64 2.41
N PHE A 408 26.43 -14.58 2.43
CA PHE A 408 25.58 -15.69 2.02
C PHE A 408 25.69 -15.93 0.51
N TRP A 409 25.56 -14.87 -0.30
CA TRP A 409 25.68 -14.96 -1.76
C TRP A 409 27.11 -15.26 -2.21
N GLY A 410 28.11 -14.76 -1.47
CA GLY A 410 29.52 -15.08 -1.70
C GLY A 410 29.90 -16.53 -1.40
N GLY A 411 29.06 -17.27 -0.70
CA GLY A 411 29.22 -18.72 -0.47
C GLY A 411 28.73 -19.61 -1.62
N LYS A 412 28.18 -19.02 -2.70
CA LYS A 412 27.70 -19.76 -3.88
C LYS A 412 28.84 -19.87 -4.90
N ASN A 413 29.24 -21.09 -5.23
CA ASN A 413 30.46 -21.35 -6.02
C ASN A 413 30.24 -21.14 -7.51
N VAL A 414 29.07 -21.53 -8.02
CA VAL A 414 28.67 -21.36 -9.43
C VAL A 414 27.34 -20.63 -9.54
N TRP A 415 27.09 -19.99 -10.68
CA TRP A 415 25.87 -19.19 -10.91
C TRP A 415 24.59 -20.00 -10.76
N GLN A 416 24.64 -21.30 -11.09
CA GLN A 416 23.52 -22.22 -10.88
C GLN A 416 23.12 -22.31 -9.39
N ASP A 417 24.07 -22.21 -8.46
CA ASP A 417 23.77 -22.27 -7.02
C ASP A 417 22.99 -21.02 -6.57
N VAL A 418 23.25 -19.87 -7.19
CA VAL A 418 22.50 -18.63 -6.97
C VAL A 418 21.07 -18.80 -7.48
N LEU A 419 20.90 -19.27 -8.72
CA LEU A 419 19.57 -19.45 -9.33
C LEU A 419 18.72 -20.47 -8.55
N ASN A 420 19.33 -21.58 -8.12
CA ASN A 420 18.66 -22.60 -7.32
C ASN A 420 18.15 -22.04 -6.00
N GLU A 421 18.96 -21.23 -5.32
CA GLU A 421 18.59 -20.63 -4.04
C GLU A 421 17.40 -19.67 -4.20
N VAL A 422 17.42 -18.82 -5.23
CA VAL A 422 16.34 -17.86 -5.51
C VAL A 422 15.03 -18.59 -5.86
N GLU A 423 15.09 -19.62 -6.71
CA GLU A 423 13.90 -20.38 -7.09
C GLU A 423 13.36 -21.21 -5.92
N GLN A 424 14.24 -21.75 -5.07
CA GLN A 424 13.84 -22.42 -3.85
C GLN A 424 13.06 -21.46 -2.94
N MET A 425 13.58 -20.26 -2.66
CA MET A 425 12.87 -19.25 -1.87
C MET A 425 11.50 -18.91 -2.47
N LYS A 426 11.43 -18.67 -3.78
CA LYS A 426 10.18 -18.40 -4.48
C LYS A 426 9.17 -19.54 -4.33
N SER A 427 9.58 -20.78 -4.56
CA SER A 427 8.68 -21.93 -4.49
C SER A 427 8.05 -22.07 -3.09
N LEU A 428 8.85 -21.81 -2.04
CA LEU A 428 8.42 -21.89 -0.65
C LEU A 428 7.44 -20.76 -0.26
N THR A 429 7.35 -19.66 -1.02
CA THR A 429 6.33 -18.61 -0.79
C THR A 429 4.89 -19.09 -1.00
N THR A 430 4.73 -20.20 -1.73
CA THR A 430 3.43 -20.85 -1.97
C THR A 430 3.26 -22.12 -1.13
N SER A 431 4.15 -22.35 -0.17
CA SER A 431 4.06 -23.46 0.77
C SER A 431 2.70 -23.46 1.49
N THR A 432 2.15 -24.66 1.70
CA THR A 432 0.94 -24.84 2.51
C THR A 432 1.24 -24.82 4.02
N ASP A 433 2.51 -25.00 4.40
CA ASP A 433 2.98 -24.79 5.76
C ASP A 433 3.20 -23.30 5.98
N ARG A 434 2.38 -22.68 6.84
CA ARG A 434 2.37 -21.24 7.09
C ARG A 434 3.69 -20.71 7.63
N SER A 435 4.46 -21.49 8.39
CA SER A 435 5.76 -21.06 8.92
C SER A 435 6.79 -20.98 7.80
N ILE A 436 6.84 -22.03 6.98
CA ILE A 436 7.72 -22.09 5.80
C ILE A 436 7.32 -21.01 4.79
N GLN A 437 6.01 -20.82 4.61
CA GLN A 437 5.45 -19.79 3.74
C GLN A 437 5.82 -18.39 4.24
N GLN A 438 5.64 -18.12 5.53
CA GLN A 438 5.98 -16.83 6.14
C GLN A 438 7.48 -16.53 6.07
N GLU A 439 8.33 -17.50 6.35
CA GLU A 439 9.78 -17.35 6.26
C GLU A 439 10.21 -17.12 4.80
N ALA A 440 9.66 -17.88 3.86
CA ALA A 440 9.95 -17.70 2.44
C ALA A 440 9.44 -16.35 1.91
N ILE A 441 8.24 -15.91 2.32
CA ILE A 441 7.69 -14.61 1.95
C ILE A 441 8.49 -13.47 2.59
N ASP A 442 8.98 -13.59 3.82
CA ASP A 442 9.91 -12.60 4.38
C ASP A 442 11.25 -12.59 3.64
N LYS A 443 11.83 -13.77 3.35
CA LYS A 443 13.10 -13.89 2.61
C LYS A 443 13.00 -13.32 1.20
N PHE A 444 11.90 -13.60 0.50
CA PHE A 444 11.73 -13.32 -0.92
C PHE A 444 11.03 -11.98 -1.21
N TYR A 445 10.01 -11.62 -0.44
CA TYR A 445 9.21 -10.40 -0.62
C TYR A 445 9.39 -9.39 0.53
N GLY A 446 9.80 -9.83 1.72
CA GLY A 446 9.98 -8.94 2.87
C GLY A 446 8.67 -8.47 3.49
N ILE A 447 7.58 -9.20 3.25
CA ILE A 447 6.23 -8.87 3.74
C ILE A 447 5.74 -9.91 4.75
N PRO A 448 5.05 -9.51 5.83
CA PRO A 448 4.35 -10.46 6.69
C PRO A 448 3.08 -11.00 6.00
N LEU A 449 2.75 -12.29 6.17
CA LEU A 449 1.48 -12.89 5.75
C LEU A 449 0.39 -12.57 6.78
N GLU A 450 -0.60 -11.80 6.37
CA GLU A 450 -1.79 -11.51 7.18
C GLU A 450 -2.72 -12.73 7.34
N ASP A 451 -3.24 -12.92 8.56
CA ASP A 451 -4.37 -13.82 8.82
C ASP A 451 -5.68 -13.17 8.33
N LYS A 452 -6.38 -13.80 7.38
CA LYS A 452 -7.52 -13.20 6.67
C LYS A 452 -8.91 -13.61 7.16
N SER A 453 -9.04 -14.34 8.28
CA SER A 453 -10.38 -14.69 8.80
C SER A 453 -10.75 -14.03 10.13
N ILE A 454 -9.76 -13.49 10.85
CA ILE A 454 -9.93 -12.63 12.01
C ILE A 454 -8.68 -11.74 12.02
N PRO A 455 -8.76 -10.39 12.06
CA PRO A 455 -7.64 -9.61 12.54
C PRO A 455 -7.52 -9.90 14.04
N PHE A 456 -6.85 -11.00 14.40
CA PHE A 456 -6.16 -11.01 15.67
C PHE A 456 -5.02 -10.03 15.47
N LEU A 457 -5.23 -8.78 15.84
CA LEU A 457 -4.22 -7.73 15.79
C LEU A 457 -3.05 -7.98 16.75
N GLY A 458 -2.92 -9.19 17.28
CA GLY A 458 -2.11 -9.43 18.44
C GLY A 458 -2.72 -8.75 19.66
N ASN A 459 -2.14 -9.13 20.77
CA ASN A 459 -2.02 -8.29 21.94
C ASN A 459 -1.31 -6.98 21.51
N ILE A 460 -2.06 -5.96 21.04
CA ILE A 460 -1.48 -4.66 20.72
C ILE A 460 -1.18 -3.93 22.03
N ASN A 461 0.12 -3.82 22.34
CA ASN A 461 0.66 -3.14 23.51
C ASN A 461 0.38 -1.62 23.48
N ASN A 462 -0.84 -1.21 23.81
CA ASN A 462 -1.31 0.15 23.65
C ASN A 462 -2.43 0.48 24.65
N VAL A 463 -2.62 1.76 24.93
CA VAL A 463 -3.72 2.33 25.72
C VAL A 463 -4.49 3.32 24.87
N GLU A 464 -5.79 3.39 25.11
CA GLU A 464 -6.69 4.34 24.44
C GLU A 464 -6.88 5.57 25.34
N ILE A 465 -6.67 6.77 24.81
CA ILE A 465 -6.74 8.03 25.56
C ILE A 465 -7.66 9.01 24.85
N PHE A 466 -8.62 9.57 25.56
CA PHE A 466 -9.54 10.61 25.12
C PHE A 466 -9.16 11.94 25.74
N TRP A 467 -9.03 12.97 24.92
CA TRP A 467 -8.65 14.31 25.35
C TRP A 467 -9.86 15.24 25.39
N PHE A 468 -9.90 16.06 26.44
CA PHE A 468 -10.94 17.05 26.67
C PHE A 468 -10.33 18.37 27.13
N THR A 469 -11.03 19.49 26.92
CA THR A 469 -10.71 20.72 27.65
C THR A 469 -10.85 20.51 29.16
N PRO A 470 -10.16 21.29 30.00
CA PRO A 470 -10.32 21.21 31.45
C PRO A 470 -11.77 21.39 31.87
N ASP A 471 -12.20 20.56 32.81
CA ASP A 471 -13.51 20.67 33.46
C ASP A 471 -13.31 21.35 34.82
N ASN A 472 -13.76 22.59 34.93
CA ASN A 472 -13.54 23.38 36.14
C ASN A 472 -14.54 23.03 37.25
N ASP A 473 -15.65 22.32 36.96
CA ASP A 473 -16.75 22.17 37.93
C ASP A 473 -17.30 20.75 38.04
N ILE A 474 -16.42 19.76 38.23
CA ILE A 474 -16.84 18.37 38.53
C ILE A 474 -17.69 18.28 39.84
N LYS A 475 -17.74 19.35 40.64
CA LYS A 475 -18.36 19.35 41.98
C LYS A 475 -19.87 19.60 41.95
N ASN A 476 -20.41 20.32 40.96
CA ASN A 476 -21.83 20.69 40.93
C ASN A 476 -22.62 19.94 39.85
N ALA A 477 -23.30 18.85 40.23
CA ALA A 477 -24.11 18.02 39.33
C ALA A 477 -25.26 18.73 38.60
N THR A 478 -25.52 20.02 38.88
CA THR A 478 -26.75 20.72 38.52
C THR A 478 -26.63 21.79 37.43
N THR A 479 -25.44 22.20 36.96
CA THR A 479 -25.33 23.26 35.95
C THR A 479 -24.18 23.09 34.93
N THR A 480 -24.54 22.88 33.66
CA THR A 480 -23.75 23.19 32.43
C THR A 480 -22.32 22.65 32.33
N PHE A 481 -22.16 21.34 32.08
CA PHE A 481 -20.86 20.71 31.84
C PHE A 481 -20.42 20.76 30.37
N SER A 482 -19.97 21.92 29.88
CA SER A 482 -19.48 22.07 28.52
C SER A 482 -18.01 21.64 28.36
N THR A 483 -17.67 20.36 28.58
CA THR A 483 -16.34 19.87 28.18
C THR A 483 -16.26 19.77 26.67
N THR A 484 -15.19 20.29 26.07
CA THR A 484 -14.94 20.10 24.65
C THR A 484 -14.17 18.82 24.43
N PHE A 485 -14.77 17.86 23.73
CA PHE A 485 -14.06 16.70 23.23
C PHE A 485 -13.07 17.14 22.16
N LEU A 486 -11.80 16.80 22.35
CA LEU A 486 -10.70 17.20 21.47
C LEU A 486 -10.28 16.07 20.54
N GLY A 487 -10.40 14.81 20.97
CA GLY A 487 -10.04 13.66 20.15
C GLY A 487 -9.57 12.43 20.93
N ARG A 488 -9.21 11.37 20.21
CA ARG A 488 -8.64 10.12 20.73
C ARG A 488 -7.18 9.95 20.32
N ARG A 489 -6.34 9.40 21.20
CA ARG A 489 -5.00 8.89 20.90
C ARG A 489 -4.83 7.46 21.35
N ILE A 490 -4.04 6.71 20.59
CA ILE A 490 -3.55 5.40 21.00
C ILE A 490 -2.05 5.55 21.31
N ARG A 491 -1.60 5.02 22.46
CA ARG A 491 -0.21 5.16 22.94
C ARG A 491 0.30 3.83 23.47
N SER A 492 1.59 3.55 23.36
CA SER A 492 2.19 2.31 23.88
C SER A 492 2.27 2.24 25.41
N GLN A 493 1.98 3.33 26.10
CA GLN A 493 2.07 3.46 27.54
C GLN A 493 1.07 4.50 28.04
N ILE A 494 0.70 4.41 29.31
CA ILE A 494 -0.05 5.46 30.00
C ILE A 494 0.77 6.76 29.91
N PRO A 495 0.19 7.89 29.48
CA PRO A 495 0.93 9.13 29.31
C PRO A 495 1.62 9.55 30.61
N LEU A 496 2.92 9.84 30.53
CA LEU A 496 3.63 10.58 31.57
C LEU A 496 3.55 12.06 31.17
N LEU A 497 2.81 12.88 31.91
CA LEU A 497 2.83 14.33 31.68
C LEU A 497 3.91 14.91 32.57
N THR A 498 4.95 15.50 31.99
CA THR A 498 5.96 16.28 32.69
C THR A 498 6.16 17.59 31.93
N GLY A 499 5.79 18.72 32.53
CA GLY A 499 5.88 20.05 31.92
C GLY A 499 4.59 20.56 31.27
N SER A 500 4.67 21.76 30.67
CA SER A 500 3.55 22.48 30.04
C SER A 500 2.99 21.71 28.82
N SER A 501 2.04 20.81 29.07
CA SER A 501 1.29 20.05 28.06
C SER A 501 0.15 20.87 27.46
N ALA A 502 0.44 22.11 27.03
CA ALA A 502 -0.56 22.95 26.37
C ALA A 502 -1.02 22.27 25.07
N LEU A 503 -2.26 21.80 25.06
CA LEU A 503 -2.91 21.24 23.88
C LEU A 503 -3.43 22.39 23.00
N PRO A 504 -3.18 22.41 21.69
CA PRO A 504 -3.88 23.31 20.77
C PRO A 504 -5.40 23.33 21.02
N GLY A 505 -5.95 24.54 21.24
CA GLY A 505 -7.36 24.77 21.58
C GLY A 505 -7.67 24.78 23.09
N ALA A 506 -6.73 24.38 23.95
CA ALA A 506 -6.82 24.52 25.39
C ALA A 506 -5.85 25.62 25.85
N ASN A 507 -6.37 26.81 26.17
CA ASN A 507 -5.56 27.92 26.70
C ASN A 507 -4.95 27.65 28.10
N LYS A 508 -5.10 26.42 28.63
CA LYS A 508 -4.57 25.88 29.90
C LYS A 508 -4.40 24.35 29.77
N SER A 509 -3.58 23.72 30.63
CA SER A 509 -3.26 22.28 30.61
C SER A 509 -4.53 21.43 30.52
N GLY A 510 -4.56 20.43 29.62
CA GLY A 510 -5.78 19.70 29.26
C GLY A 510 -6.18 18.59 30.24
N SER A 511 -7.42 18.08 30.10
CA SER A 511 -7.87 16.88 30.81
C SER A 511 -7.92 15.67 29.88
N PHE A 512 -7.70 14.47 30.40
CA PHE A 512 -7.77 13.25 29.58
C PHE A 512 -8.30 12.07 30.38
N VAL A 513 -9.01 11.20 29.67
CA VAL A 513 -9.47 9.89 30.14
C VAL A 513 -8.65 8.83 29.41
N TYR A 514 -8.20 7.78 30.08
CA TYR A 514 -7.58 6.64 29.39
C TYR A 514 -8.21 5.32 29.82
N PHE A 515 -8.12 4.35 28.91
CA PHE A 515 -8.55 2.98 29.09
C PHE A 515 -7.44 2.05 28.63
N GLY A 516 -7.14 1.04 29.43
CA GLY A 516 -6.19 -0.02 29.06
C GLY A 516 -6.56 -1.32 29.73
N GLN A 517 -6.46 -2.42 29.00
CA GLN A 517 -6.51 -3.77 29.56
C GLN A 517 -5.12 -4.15 30.04
N ILE A 518 -5.05 -4.76 31.22
CA ILE A 518 -3.83 -5.36 31.76
C ILE A 518 -3.91 -6.86 31.59
N VAL A 519 -2.90 -7.42 30.91
CA VAL A 519 -2.71 -8.87 30.83
C VAL A 519 -1.55 -9.24 31.74
N VAL A 520 -1.85 -10.06 32.74
CA VAL A 520 -0.88 -10.54 33.71
C VAL A 520 -0.60 -12.03 33.46
N PRO A 521 0.65 -12.49 33.55
CA PRO A 521 1.00 -13.88 33.29
C PRO A 521 0.43 -14.83 34.35
N ASN A 522 0.23 -14.35 35.57
CA ASN A 522 -0.37 -15.06 36.70
C ASN A 522 -1.19 -14.06 37.51
N ASP A 523 -2.08 -14.55 38.37
CA ASP A 523 -2.81 -13.70 39.30
C ASP A 523 -1.81 -12.90 40.18
N ILE A 524 -1.91 -11.58 40.16
CA ILE A 524 -1.05 -10.70 40.96
C ILE A 524 -1.88 -9.73 41.78
N LYS A 525 -1.47 -9.48 43.02
CA LYS A 525 -1.96 -8.33 43.78
C LYS A 525 -1.04 -7.16 43.51
N VAL A 526 -1.59 -5.98 43.27
CA VAL A 526 -0.81 -4.75 43.08
C VAL A 526 -1.38 -3.63 43.94
N LYS A 527 -0.50 -2.74 44.39
CA LYS A 527 -0.87 -1.40 44.84
C LYS A 527 -0.60 -0.43 43.71
N MET A 528 -1.37 0.65 43.69
CA MET A 528 -1.28 1.69 42.67
C MET A 528 -0.87 3.01 43.33
N ARG A 529 -0.03 3.78 42.65
CA ARG A 529 0.41 5.11 43.09
C ARG A 529 0.26 6.09 41.96
N TYR A 530 -0.37 7.21 42.25
CA TYR A 530 -0.36 8.40 41.44
C TYR A 530 0.54 9.45 42.10
N THR A 531 1.37 10.12 41.30
CA THR A 531 2.12 11.31 41.72
C THR A 531 1.83 12.45 40.75
N GLY A 532 1.43 13.62 41.25
CA GLY A 532 1.17 14.79 40.40
C GLY A 532 0.58 16.00 41.11
N ASP A 533 0.56 17.13 40.40
CA ASP A 533 0.15 18.47 40.89
C ASP A 533 -1.35 18.78 40.69
N SER A 534 -2.14 17.79 40.28
CA SER A 534 -3.56 17.93 39.92
C SER A 534 -4.40 16.74 40.35
N GLY A 535 -5.73 16.88 40.26
CA GLY A 535 -6.65 15.83 40.65
C GLY A 535 -6.59 14.64 39.70
N PHE A 536 -6.79 13.45 40.24
CA PHE A 536 -6.80 12.21 39.46
C PHE A 536 -7.77 11.21 40.06
N ILE A 537 -8.41 10.45 39.17
CA ILE A 537 -9.32 9.36 39.49
C ILE A 537 -8.88 8.15 38.68
N PHE A 538 -8.83 6.98 39.30
CA PHE A 538 -8.67 5.73 38.56
C PHE A 538 -9.40 4.58 39.23
N SER A 539 -9.78 3.59 38.42
CA SER A 539 -10.59 2.45 38.83
C SER A 539 -10.25 1.22 37.99
N LYS A 540 -10.48 0.03 38.57
CA LYS A 540 -10.38 -1.27 37.91
C LYS A 540 -11.77 -1.77 37.53
N ASN A 541 -11.96 -2.25 36.31
CA ASN A 541 -13.17 -2.94 35.81
C ASN A 541 -14.49 -2.16 35.97
N GLN A 542 -14.42 -0.84 36.08
CA GLN A 542 -15.59 0.02 36.28
C GLN A 542 -15.70 1.06 35.15
N PRO A 543 -16.93 1.38 34.70
CA PRO A 543 -17.15 2.50 33.80
C PRO A 543 -16.89 3.81 34.54
N MET A 544 -16.55 4.86 33.79
CA MET A 544 -16.37 6.18 34.37
C MET A 544 -17.73 6.75 34.81
N SER A 545 -17.85 7.16 36.08
CA SER A 545 -19.07 7.76 36.66
C SER A 545 -18.92 9.26 36.86
N ASN A 546 -20.06 9.94 36.90
CA ASN A 546 -20.21 11.37 37.14
C ASN A 546 -20.17 11.76 38.63
N ILE A 547 -20.32 10.82 39.57
CA ILE A 547 -20.36 11.11 41.01
C ILE A 547 -19.05 10.67 41.67
N TYR A 548 -18.26 11.65 42.12
CA TYR A 548 -17.04 11.48 42.93
C TYR A 548 -17.26 10.65 44.21
N THR A 549 -18.46 10.69 44.75
CA THR A 549 -18.87 10.11 46.04
C THR A 549 -19.81 8.90 45.90
N GLY A 550 -20.19 8.54 44.67
CA GLY A 550 -21.32 7.66 44.38
C GLY A 550 -20.95 6.31 43.76
N PHE A 551 -19.66 6.03 43.58
CA PHE A 551 -19.25 4.65 43.42
C PHE A 551 -19.49 3.96 44.77
N ALA A 552 -20.64 3.28 44.89
CA ALA A 552 -20.84 2.32 45.96
C ALA A 552 -19.58 1.46 45.99
N LYS A 553 -18.93 1.35 47.16
CA LYS A 553 -17.80 0.43 47.36
C LYS A 553 -18.19 -0.88 46.67
N ASP A 554 -17.52 -1.20 45.58
CA ASP A 554 -17.61 -2.55 45.04
C ASP A 554 -17.10 -3.44 46.17
N GLU A 555 -17.96 -4.30 46.69
CA GLU A 555 -17.67 -5.09 47.89
C GLU A 555 -16.56 -6.12 47.62
N LYS A 556 -16.26 -6.40 46.34
CA LYS A 556 -15.33 -7.46 45.93
C LYS A 556 -13.88 -7.00 45.72
N ASP A 557 -13.65 -5.85 45.10
CA ASP A 557 -12.30 -5.39 44.68
C ASP A 557 -12.04 -3.92 45.07
N LYS A 558 -12.26 -3.60 46.34
CA LYS A 558 -12.03 -2.27 46.94
C LYS A 558 -10.70 -1.67 46.46
N GLU A 559 -10.76 -0.65 45.59
CA GLU A 559 -10.50 0.72 46.00
C GLU A 559 -10.62 1.72 44.85
N PHE A 560 -11.36 2.79 45.10
CA PHE A 560 -11.36 4.02 44.33
C PHE A 560 -10.27 4.92 44.93
N ALA A 561 -9.21 5.17 44.19
CA ALA A 561 -8.23 6.16 44.60
C ALA A 561 -8.57 7.48 43.90
N SER A 562 -9.23 8.36 44.64
CA SER A 562 -9.39 9.77 44.24
C SER A 562 -8.56 10.67 45.11
N TYR A 563 -7.80 11.55 44.47
CA TYR A 563 -7.08 12.61 45.16
C TYR A 563 -7.63 13.96 44.73
N GLN A 564 -8.00 14.77 45.73
CA GLN A 564 -8.10 16.21 45.58
C GLN A 564 -6.88 16.81 46.28
N ALA A 565 -5.82 17.10 45.53
CA ALA A 565 -4.69 17.85 46.05
C ALA A 565 -5.12 19.27 46.40
N THR A 566 -4.49 19.86 47.42
CA THR A 566 -4.11 21.27 47.38
C THR A 566 -3.32 21.49 46.09
N PHE A 567 -3.94 22.17 45.11
CA PHE A 567 -3.34 22.49 43.81
C PHE A 567 -1.92 23.03 43.97
N GLY A 568 -0.94 22.48 43.22
CA GLY A 568 0.37 23.11 43.02
C GLY A 568 1.61 22.38 43.56
N ASP A 569 1.50 21.24 44.26
CA ASP A 569 2.68 20.44 44.63
C ASP A 569 2.85 19.24 43.65
N PRO A 570 3.87 19.26 42.77
CA PRO A 570 4.14 18.16 41.84
C PRO A 570 4.57 16.85 42.51
N ASN A 571 4.94 16.89 43.79
CA ASN A 571 5.32 15.71 44.56
C ASN A 571 4.16 15.10 45.35
N SER A 572 2.95 15.66 45.25
CA SER A 572 1.77 15.08 45.89
C SER A 572 1.53 13.65 45.40
N GLN A 573 1.35 12.71 46.34
CA GLN A 573 1.12 11.31 46.03
C GLN A 573 -0.24 10.84 46.54
N LEU A 574 -0.92 10.04 45.74
CA LEU A 574 -2.06 9.22 46.12
C LEU A 574 -1.68 7.76 45.95
N LYS A 575 -1.98 6.93 46.95
CA LYS A 575 -1.76 5.49 46.90
C LYS A 575 -3.07 4.78 47.19
N THR A 576 -3.30 3.63 46.57
CA THR A 576 -4.33 2.71 47.03
C THR A 576 -3.95 2.21 48.44
N THR A 577 -4.89 2.31 49.37
CA THR A 577 -4.87 1.69 50.71
C THR A 577 -4.90 0.16 50.64
N ASP A 578 -5.73 -0.40 49.76
CA ASP A 578 -5.89 -1.84 49.51
C ASP A 578 -5.20 -2.24 48.19
N SER A 579 -4.92 -3.54 48.05
CA SER A 579 -4.29 -4.10 46.85
C SER A 579 -5.33 -4.62 45.88
N TRP A 580 -5.19 -4.25 44.61
CA TRP A 580 -6.00 -4.75 43.52
C TRP A 580 -5.52 -6.13 43.08
N MET A 581 -6.42 -7.10 43.02
CA MET A 581 -6.15 -8.39 42.40
C MET A 581 -6.29 -8.26 40.88
N PHE A 582 -5.28 -8.59 40.10
CA PHE A 582 -5.43 -8.82 38.66
C PHE A 582 -5.38 -10.30 38.39
N ASN A 583 -6.43 -10.84 37.78
CA ASN A 583 -6.52 -12.25 37.47
C ASN A 583 -5.96 -12.51 36.07
N SER A 584 -5.14 -13.54 35.89
CA SER A 584 -4.62 -13.92 34.57
C SER A 584 -5.69 -14.48 33.65
N ASN A 585 -6.78 -15.00 34.23
CA ASN A 585 -7.92 -15.55 33.50
C ASN A 585 -9.07 -14.55 33.30
N GLU A 586 -8.94 -13.32 33.80
CA GLU A 586 -9.96 -12.28 33.65
C GLU A 586 -9.42 -11.05 32.92
N VAL A 587 -10.36 -10.25 32.40
CA VAL A 587 -10.03 -8.95 31.80
C VAL A 587 -9.84 -7.93 32.92
N ASN A 588 -8.64 -7.35 33.00
CA ASN A 588 -8.31 -6.32 33.98
C ASN A 588 -8.27 -4.95 33.30
N ILE A 589 -9.39 -4.27 33.18
CA ILE A 589 -9.45 -2.91 32.63
C ILE A 589 -9.07 -1.90 33.71
N ILE A 590 -8.10 -1.04 33.41
CA ILE A 590 -7.89 0.20 34.13
C ILE A 590 -8.51 1.35 33.35
N THR A 591 -9.34 2.12 34.06
CA THR A 591 -9.86 3.41 33.61
C THR A 591 -9.26 4.49 34.49
N GLY A 592 -8.73 5.57 33.90
CA GLY A 592 -8.29 6.73 34.67
C GLY A 592 -8.70 8.06 34.04
N TYR A 593 -8.88 9.06 34.87
CA TYR A 593 -9.28 10.41 34.50
C TYR A 593 -8.44 11.45 35.24
N TYR A 594 -7.76 12.30 34.47
CA TYR A 594 -6.94 13.40 34.98
C TYR A 594 -7.69 14.72 34.99
N LEU A 595 -7.61 15.42 36.13
CA LEU A 595 -8.35 16.63 36.46
C LEU A 595 -7.39 17.79 36.72
N GLY A 596 -7.15 18.62 35.73
CA GLY A 596 -6.69 19.97 36.03
C GLY A 596 -5.68 20.57 35.08
N ASN A 597 -5.11 21.67 35.56
CA ASN A 597 -4.15 22.52 34.87
C ASN A 597 -2.70 22.17 35.25
N GLY A 598 -2.49 21.02 35.88
CA GLY A 598 -1.18 20.57 36.30
C GLY A 598 -0.29 20.17 35.12
N THR A 599 0.99 20.05 35.40
CA THR A 599 2.02 19.70 34.43
C THR A 599 2.68 18.37 34.74
N ASN A 600 2.37 17.77 35.89
CA ASN A 600 3.02 16.56 36.38
C ASN A 600 1.98 15.48 36.68
N PHE A 601 2.10 14.35 35.98
CA PHE A 601 1.31 13.14 36.17
C PHE A 601 2.19 11.92 35.99
N ARG A 602 2.18 11.03 36.98
CA ARG A 602 2.85 9.73 36.94
C ARG A 602 1.98 8.66 37.62
N LEU A 603 1.65 7.59 36.90
CA LEU A 603 0.96 6.42 37.44
C LEU A 603 1.91 5.23 37.52
N GLU A 604 2.03 4.67 38.70
CA GLU A 604 2.92 3.57 39.04
C GLU A 604 2.13 2.45 39.72
N TYR A 605 2.71 1.26 39.69
CA TYR A 605 2.25 0.10 40.41
C TYR A 605 3.40 -0.55 41.17
N MET A 606 3.05 -1.28 42.19
CA MET A 606 3.96 -2.12 42.97
C MET A 606 3.24 -3.43 43.18
N GLN A 607 3.86 -4.55 42.82
CA GLN A 607 3.27 -5.84 43.16
C GLN A 607 3.20 -5.95 44.69
N ASP A 608 1.99 -6.12 45.21
CA ASP A 608 1.77 -6.42 46.60
C ASP A 608 2.12 -7.89 46.78
N SER A 609 3.41 -8.13 47.01
CA SER A 609 3.90 -9.45 47.31
C SER A 609 3.23 -9.86 48.62
N ASN A 610 2.31 -10.84 48.53
CA ASN A 610 1.98 -11.71 49.65
C ASN A 610 3.25 -12.54 49.96
N ILE A 611 4.33 -11.87 50.38
CA ILE A 611 5.44 -12.54 51.03
C ILE A 611 4.78 -13.17 52.25
N PRO A 612 4.79 -14.50 52.39
CA PRO A 612 4.38 -15.12 53.65
C PRO A 612 5.10 -14.35 54.75
N SER A 613 4.39 -13.82 55.75
CA SER A 613 4.99 -12.95 56.79
C SER A 613 6.25 -13.58 57.40
N GLU A 614 6.32 -14.91 57.36
CA GLU A 614 7.41 -15.77 57.73
C GLU A 614 8.68 -15.66 56.85
N CYS A 615 8.55 -15.53 55.53
CA CYS A 615 9.66 -15.53 54.57
C CYS A 615 10.43 -14.22 54.53
N LYS A 616 9.82 -13.13 55.01
CA LYS A 616 10.37 -11.77 55.00
C LYS A 616 11.03 -11.41 53.65
N CYS A 617 11.88 -10.39 53.70
CA CYS A 617 12.44 -9.74 52.56
C CYS A 617 13.89 -10.20 52.28
N TYR A 618 14.13 -11.51 52.33
CA TYR A 618 15.50 -12.04 52.38
C TYR A 618 15.77 -13.09 51.32
N GLY A 619 17.06 -13.28 51.02
CA GLY A 619 17.58 -14.35 50.19
C GLY A 619 17.45 -14.12 48.68
N LYS A 620 17.98 -15.05 47.90
CA LYS A 620 18.04 -15.05 46.43
C LYS A 620 17.87 -16.47 45.88
N PRO A 621 17.63 -16.64 44.57
CA PRO A 621 17.58 -17.97 43.96
C PRO A 621 18.92 -18.70 44.14
N SER A 622 18.85 -20.00 44.47
CA SER A 622 20.01 -20.89 44.41
C SER A 622 20.52 -21.06 42.97
N SER A 623 21.78 -21.46 42.82
CA SER A 623 22.43 -21.68 41.53
C SER A 623 21.90 -22.89 40.75
N ASP A 624 21.15 -23.79 41.38
CA ASP A 624 20.56 -24.99 40.79
C ASP A 624 19.17 -24.72 40.15
N ASN A 625 19.08 -23.66 39.34
CA ASN A 625 17.85 -23.14 38.74
C ASN A 625 16.80 -22.67 39.77
N GLY A 626 17.23 -22.17 40.93
CA GLY A 626 16.33 -21.60 41.92
C GLY A 626 15.38 -22.61 42.57
N ARG A 627 15.79 -23.88 42.68
CA ARG A 627 14.99 -24.92 43.38
C ARG A 627 14.75 -24.59 44.85
N ILE A 628 15.69 -23.88 45.48
CA ILE A 628 15.58 -23.40 46.85
C ILE A 628 15.96 -21.92 46.93
N ARG A 629 15.47 -21.21 47.94
CA ARG A 629 15.89 -19.84 48.21
C ARG A 629 17.09 -19.84 49.14
N VAL A 630 18.22 -19.31 48.70
CA VAL A 630 19.42 -19.22 49.55
C VAL A 630 19.46 -17.87 50.27
N TYR A 631 19.88 -17.90 51.52
CA TYR A 631 20.00 -16.76 52.40
C TYR A 631 21.45 -16.52 52.76
N THR A 632 21.80 -15.29 53.07
CA THR A 632 23.03 -15.00 53.80
C THR A 632 22.90 -15.46 55.25
N GLN A 633 24.04 -15.59 55.92
CA GLN A 633 24.08 -16.01 57.32
C GLN A 633 23.31 -15.05 58.24
N ASP A 634 23.41 -13.75 57.99
CA ASP A 634 22.72 -12.70 58.76
C ASP A 634 21.21 -12.77 58.56
N GLU A 635 20.76 -12.84 57.30
CA GLU A 635 19.35 -12.99 56.95
C GLU A 635 18.71 -14.22 57.60
N CYS A 636 19.41 -15.35 57.59
CA CYS A 636 18.89 -16.58 58.17
C CYS A 636 18.83 -16.51 59.70
N LYS A 637 19.93 -16.12 60.36
CA LYS A 637 20.03 -16.13 61.82
C LYS A 637 19.23 -15.00 62.47
N ASN A 638 19.41 -13.78 61.98
CA ASN A 638 18.82 -12.58 62.57
C ASN A 638 17.47 -12.22 61.92
N GLY A 639 17.33 -12.49 60.61
CA GLY A 639 16.11 -12.19 59.87
C GLY A 639 15.01 -13.24 60.07
N LEU A 640 15.34 -14.53 59.96
CA LEU A 640 14.38 -15.64 59.92
C LEU A 640 14.38 -16.54 61.16
N ASN A 641 15.24 -16.25 62.14
CA ASN A 641 15.46 -17.08 63.33
C ASN A 641 15.70 -18.56 62.96
N GLY A 642 16.57 -18.78 61.96
CA GLY A 642 16.90 -20.10 61.42
C GLY A 642 18.38 -20.46 61.59
N ASN A 643 18.68 -21.73 61.32
CA ASN A 643 20.04 -22.27 61.27
C ASN A 643 20.56 -22.18 59.84
N TRP A 644 21.60 -21.37 59.64
CA TRP A 644 22.22 -21.16 58.34
C TRP A 644 23.29 -22.21 58.04
N TYR A 645 23.36 -22.66 56.79
CA TYR A 645 24.35 -23.62 56.28
C TYR A 645 25.21 -22.99 55.18
N SER A 646 26.42 -23.53 54.99
CA SER A 646 27.42 -22.98 54.05
C SER A 646 26.98 -22.98 52.58
N ASN A 647 26.02 -23.83 52.21
CA ASN A 647 25.39 -23.84 50.89
C ASN A 647 24.34 -22.73 50.70
N GLY A 648 24.13 -21.86 51.70
CA GLY A 648 23.14 -20.80 51.71
C GLY A 648 21.75 -21.26 52.18
N GLU A 649 21.56 -22.52 52.55
CA GLU A 649 20.27 -23.00 53.04
C GLU A 649 19.99 -22.47 54.45
N CYS A 650 18.73 -22.12 54.71
CA CYS A 650 18.25 -21.69 56.02
C CYS A 650 17.17 -22.64 56.53
N ILE A 651 17.42 -23.29 57.66
CA ILE A 651 16.51 -24.27 58.28
C ILE A 651 15.79 -23.61 59.45
N LYS A 652 14.48 -23.83 59.60
CA LYS A 652 13.68 -23.30 60.71
C LYS A 652 14.19 -23.89 62.04
N ALA A 653 14.22 -23.10 63.11
CA ALA A 653 14.68 -23.58 64.42
C ALA A 653 13.88 -24.78 64.96
N GLY A 654 12.62 -24.96 64.56
CA GLY A 654 11.74 -26.08 64.92
C GLY A 654 11.69 -27.25 63.92
N GLY A 655 12.54 -27.25 62.89
CA GLY A 655 12.50 -28.22 61.78
C GLY A 655 11.72 -27.70 60.56
N GLY A 656 12.14 -28.16 59.37
CA GLY A 656 11.69 -27.64 58.07
C GLY A 656 12.65 -26.59 57.48
N SER A 657 12.57 -26.34 56.17
CA SER A 657 13.50 -25.46 55.45
C SER A 657 12.83 -24.14 55.06
N TRP A 658 13.34 -23.00 55.53
CA TRP A 658 12.94 -21.68 55.02
C TRP A 658 13.28 -21.59 53.53
N SER A 659 14.42 -22.14 53.13
CA SER A 659 14.86 -22.18 51.73
C SER A 659 13.90 -22.93 50.82
N SER A 660 13.30 -24.03 51.29
CA SER A 660 12.24 -24.72 50.55
C SER A 660 10.90 -23.98 50.62
N THR A 661 10.50 -23.54 51.82
CA THR A 661 9.20 -22.86 52.06
C THR A 661 9.06 -21.59 51.22
N CYS A 662 10.15 -20.84 51.05
CA CYS A 662 10.17 -19.57 50.35
C CYS A 662 10.72 -19.68 48.92
N ALA A 663 10.97 -20.88 48.41
CA ALA A 663 11.50 -21.11 47.06
C ALA A 663 10.56 -20.55 45.97
N GLY A 664 9.24 -20.52 46.23
CA GLY A 664 8.25 -19.91 45.33
C GLY A 664 8.49 -18.42 45.05
N LEU A 665 9.28 -17.73 45.88
CA LEU A 665 9.67 -16.34 45.67
C LEU A 665 10.90 -16.17 44.76
N ASN A 666 11.53 -17.24 44.28
CA ASN A 666 12.76 -17.16 43.47
C ASN A 666 12.54 -16.56 42.08
N ALA A 667 11.29 -16.51 41.60
CA ALA A 667 10.94 -15.79 40.38
C ALA A 667 10.81 -14.27 40.58
N GLN A 668 10.88 -13.76 41.82
CA GLN A 668 10.63 -12.36 42.16
C GLN A 668 11.75 -11.81 43.05
N ASN A 669 12.12 -10.53 42.89
CA ASN A 669 12.93 -9.84 43.88
C ASN A 669 11.97 -9.36 44.98
N PRO A 670 11.87 -10.00 46.16
CA PRO A 670 10.75 -9.80 47.07
C PRO A 670 10.75 -8.41 47.73
N CYS A 671 11.81 -7.62 47.55
CA CYS A 671 12.09 -6.42 48.35
C CYS A 671 12.40 -5.18 47.54
N ALA A 672 12.27 -5.27 46.22
CA ALA A 672 12.03 -4.07 45.46
C ALA A 672 10.59 -3.63 45.78
N ASN A 673 10.38 -2.97 46.92
CA ASN A 673 9.23 -2.08 47.15
C ASN A 673 9.39 -0.84 46.26
N ASP A 674 9.69 -1.07 44.99
CA ASP A 674 9.94 -0.05 44.01
C ASP A 674 8.68 0.10 43.19
N TRP A 675 8.20 1.33 43.15
CA TRP A 675 7.07 1.69 42.36
C TRP A 675 7.54 1.77 40.92
N SER A 676 7.04 0.86 40.12
CA SER A 676 7.39 0.77 38.70
C SER A 676 6.27 1.30 37.83
N LEU A 677 6.60 1.76 36.63
CA LEU A 677 5.59 2.04 35.61
C LEU A 677 5.14 0.72 35.00
N TYR A 678 3.85 0.58 34.69
CA TYR A 678 3.36 -0.59 33.98
C TYR A 678 4.20 -0.85 32.74
N PRO A 679 4.75 -2.07 32.60
CA PRO A 679 5.47 -2.45 31.40
C PRO A 679 4.56 -2.26 30.19
N PRO A 680 5.02 -1.60 29.11
CA PRO A 680 4.24 -1.43 27.88
C PRO A 680 3.66 -2.75 27.36
N ASN A 681 4.37 -3.87 27.57
CA ASN A 681 3.94 -5.21 27.18
C ASN A 681 2.83 -5.84 28.06
N MET A 682 2.39 -5.15 29.11
CA MET A 682 1.24 -5.55 29.92
C MET A 682 0.00 -4.73 29.59
N LEU A 683 0.11 -3.63 28.85
CA LEU A 683 -0.98 -2.69 28.57
C LEU A 683 -1.55 -2.91 27.17
N TYR A 684 -2.85 -3.12 27.05
CA TYR A 684 -3.53 -3.51 25.82
C TYR A 684 -4.76 -2.67 25.53
N LEU A 685 -5.10 -2.54 24.25
CA LEU A 685 -6.31 -1.83 23.85
C LEU A 685 -7.55 -2.59 24.29
N ILE A 686 -8.50 -1.85 24.86
CA ILE A 686 -9.80 -2.39 25.28
C ILE A 686 -10.76 -2.69 24.11
N GLN A 687 -10.44 -2.19 22.92
CA GLN A 687 -11.23 -2.37 21.70
C GLN A 687 -10.34 -2.42 20.48
N ASP A 688 -10.86 -2.97 19.38
CA ASP A 688 -10.19 -2.92 18.07
C ASP A 688 -9.77 -1.46 17.77
N PRO A 689 -8.52 -1.21 17.36
CA PRO A 689 -8.06 0.14 17.08
C PRO A 689 -8.91 0.80 15.97
N TYR A 690 -9.43 0.06 14.99
CA TYR A 690 -10.35 0.59 13.96
C TYR A 690 -11.80 0.75 14.45
N ALA A 691 -12.14 0.25 15.63
CA ALA A 691 -13.43 0.52 16.25
C ALA A 691 -13.66 2.04 16.42
N PRO A 692 -14.93 2.47 16.48
CA PRO A 692 -15.28 3.86 16.73
C PRO A 692 -14.52 4.39 17.94
N MET A 693 -13.93 5.56 17.81
CA MET A 693 -13.38 6.24 18.97
C MET A 693 -14.48 6.50 19.99
N ILE A 694 -15.68 6.87 19.54
CA ILE A 694 -16.86 7.06 20.39
C ILE A 694 -18.04 6.35 19.71
N SER A 695 -18.80 5.57 20.47
CA SER A 695 -20.00 4.89 20.00
C SER A 695 -21.18 5.22 20.92
N PHE A 696 -22.03 6.15 20.50
CA PHE A 696 -23.32 6.43 21.15
C PHE A 696 -24.35 5.43 20.65
N GLU A 697 -24.68 4.45 21.47
CA GLU A 697 -25.67 3.42 21.13
C GLU A 697 -26.92 3.59 21.97
N VAL A 698 -28.08 3.31 21.36
CA VAL A 698 -29.34 3.28 22.11
C VAL A 698 -29.44 1.98 22.91
N ARG A 699 -29.49 2.07 24.24
CA ARG A 699 -29.41 0.94 25.17
C ARG A 699 -30.62 0.87 26.10
N GLN A 700 -31.10 -0.36 26.35
CA GLN A 700 -32.21 -0.61 27.29
C GLN A 700 -31.80 -0.40 28.75
N ASN A 701 -30.63 -0.92 29.13
CA ASN A 701 -30.12 -0.87 30.49
C ASN A 701 -29.05 0.22 30.63
N PHE A 702 -29.31 1.41 30.09
CA PHE A 702 -28.33 2.50 30.04
C PHE A 702 -27.88 2.97 31.44
N GLN A 703 -28.74 2.80 32.45
CA GLN A 703 -28.41 3.06 33.86
C GLN A 703 -27.25 2.19 34.38
N LYS A 704 -27.06 0.96 33.87
CA LYS A 704 -25.91 0.10 34.23
C LYS A 704 -24.56 0.75 33.90
N TYR A 705 -24.55 1.66 32.94
CA TYR A 705 -23.37 2.40 32.50
C TYR A 705 -23.34 3.82 33.08
N ASN A 706 -24.12 4.08 34.14
CA ASN A 706 -24.32 5.41 34.73
C ASN A 706 -24.73 6.46 33.70
N CYS A 707 -25.46 6.09 32.64
CA CYS A 707 -25.93 7.04 31.65
C CYS A 707 -27.23 7.71 32.14
N ASP A 708 -27.36 9.02 31.91
CA ASP A 708 -28.59 9.78 32.21
C ASP A 708 -29.64 9.58 31.10
N TYR A 709 -29.22 9.11 29.92
CA TYR A 709 -30.04 8.98 28.73
C TYR A 709 -29.72 7.67 27.99
N PRO A 710 -30.68 7.04 27.28
CA PRO A 710 -30.47 5.78 26.58
C PRO A 710 -29.49 5.83 25.41
N LEU A 711 -29.05 7.01 24.97
CA LEU A 711 -28.02 7.20 23.94
C LEU A 711 -26.69 7.60 24.62
N CYS A 712 -25.77 6.65 24.80
CA CYS A 712 -24.48 6.93 25.46
C CYS A 712 -23.35 6.00 24.98
N ASP A 713 -22.11 6.42 25.22
CA ASP A 713 -20.93 5.54 25.11
C ASP A 713 -20.71 4.80 26.43
N LYS A 714 -20.65 3.47 26.37
CA LYS A 714 -20.56 2.60 27.55
C LYS A 714 -19.30 2.84 28.41
N ARG A 715 -18.23 3.36 27.83
CA ARG A 715 -16.94 3.60 28.51
C ARG A 715 -16.91 4.96 29.19
N LEU A 716 -17.43 5.98 28.50
CA LEU A 716 -17.45 7.36 28.97
C LEU A 716 -18.65 7.68 29.86
N GLY A 717 -19.67 6.83 29.86
CA GLY A 717 -20.87 6.94 30.70
C GLY A 717 -21.57 8.30 30.53
N SER A 718 -22.30 8.73 31.57
CA SER A 718 -22.77 10.11 31.64
C SER A 718 -21.67 11.11 32.01
N HIS A 719 -20.40 10.76 32.18
CA HIS A 719 -19.49 11.75 32.77
C HIS A 719 -19.09 12.88 31.80
N LYS A 720 -18.66 12.53 30.58
CA LYS A 720 -18.10 13.52 29.62
C LYS A 720 -18.90 13.74 28.36
N MET A 721 -19.75 12.79 27.97
CA MET A 721 -20.47 12.86 26.71
C MET A 721 -21.97 12.69 26.91
N LYS A 722 -22.55 13.58 27.72
CA LYS A 722 -23.97 13.58 28.05
C LYS A 722 -24.83 14.12 26.92
N TRP A 723 -26.07 13.64 26.91
CA TRP A 723 -27.17 14.16 26.11
C TRP A 723 -28.29 14.64 27.04
N GLN A 724 -29.00 15.69 26.63
CA GLN A 724 -30.22 16.13 27.30
C GLN A 724 -31.32 16.39 26.28
N ILE A 725 -32.56 16.52 26.76
CA ILE A 725 -33.68 16.95 25.93
C ILE A 725 -33.45 18.41 25.51
N TYR A 726 -33.68 18.71 24.24
CA TYR A 726 -33.62 20.09 23.76
C TYR A 726 -34.88 20.85 24.19
N GLY A 727 -34.76 21.70 25.21
CA GLY A 727 -35.87 22.46 25.78
C GLY A 727 -36.43 23.50 24.81
N GLY A 728 -37.75 23.47 24.56
CA GLY A 728 -38.46 24.57 23.91
C GLY A 728 -39.51 24.19 22.86
N MET A 729 -39.44 23.04 22.18
CA MET A 729 -40.30 22.80 21.00
C MET A 729 -40.59 21.31 20.67
N GLY A 730 -40.97 20.45 21.63
CA GLY A 730 -41.48 19.09 21.31
C GLY A 730 -41.46 18.08 22.46
N PRO A 731 -42.06 16.88 22.29
CA PRO A 731 -41.98 15.79 23.26
C PRO A 731 -40.58 15.16 23.31
N THR A 732 -40.26 14.43 24.37
CA THR A 732 -39.04 13.63 24.47
C THR A 732 -39.02 12.57 23.36
N PRO A 733 -37.88 12.30 22.69
CA PRO A 733 -37.78 11.17 21.78
C PRO A 733 -38.17 9.86 22.47
N ASN A 734 -39.00 9.06 21.82
CA ASN A 734 -39.50 7.83 22.42
C ASN A 734 -38.43 6.73 22.28
N TYR A 735 -37.99 6.17 23.40
CA TYR A 735 -37.18 4.96 23.40
C TYR A 735 -38.02 3.76 22.95
N VAL A 736 -37.50 2.98 22.01
CA VAL A 736 -38.09 1.72 21.57
C VAL A 736 -37.09 0.59 21.75
N GLY A 737 -37.45 -0.36 22.60
CA GLY A 737 -36.66 -1.58 22.84
C GLY A 737 -36.53 -2.44 21.59
N SER A 738 -35.41 -3.17 21.51
CA SER A 738 -35.01 -4.14 20.48
C SER A 738 -35.94 -4.27 19.26
N SER A 739 -35.49 -3.76 18.12
CA SER A 739 -36.14 -3.94 16.81
C SER A 739 -36.44 -5.42 16.54
N LYS A 740 -37.66 -5.74 16.10
CA LYS A 740 -38.05 -7.08 15.65
C LYS A 740 -37.42 -7.48 14.32
N ASP A 741 -36.80 -6.54 13.60
CA ASP A 741 -36.20 -6.77 12.29
C ASP A 741 -34.79 -7.38 12.43
N THR A 742 -34.74 -8.70 12.55
CA THR A 742 -33.51 -9.50 12.63
C THR A 742 -32.77 -9.62 11.30
N SER A 743 -33.44 -9.26 10.19
CA SER A 743 -32.88 -9.42 8.83
C SER A 743 -31.82 -8.37 8.51
N LEU A 744 -32.01 -7.14 9.00
CA LEU A 744 -31.06 -6.03 8.87
C LEU A 744 -30.05 -5.97 10.02
N PHE A 745 -30.42 -6.51 11.18
CA PHE A 745 -29.62 -6.46 12.40
C PHE A 745 -29.52 -7.86 13.02
N PRO A 746 -28.36 -8.52 12.92
CA PRO A 746 -28.14 -9.82 13.56
C PRO A 746 -28.41 -9.79 15.08
N LEU A 747 -28.34 -8.61 15.71
CA LEU A 747 -28.36 -8.42 17.16
C LEU A 747 -29.58 -7.64 17.72
N LYS A 748 -30.68 -7.44 16.97
CA LYS A 748 -31.89 -6.69 17.41
C LYS A 748 -31.57 -5.35 18.12
N LYS A 749 -31.29 -4.28 17.36
CA LYS A 749 -30.92 -2.97 17.95
C LYS A 749 -32.10 -2.19 18.53
N SER A 750 -31.91 -1.54 19.68
CA SER A 750 -32.85 -0.51 20.18
C SER A 750 -32.65 0.81 19.42
N PHE A 751 -33.62 1.72 19.48
CA PHE A 751 -33.54 3.02 18.80
C PHE A 751 -34.37 4.10 19.51
N LEU A 752 -34.07 5.36 19.19
CA LEU A 752 -34.84 6.52 19.62
C LEU A 752 -35.68 7.04 18.45
N GLN A 753 -36.97 7.27 18.70
CA GLN A 753 -37.88 7.85 17.72
C GLN A 753 -37.98 9.35 17.90
N PHE A 754 -37.63 10.08 16.86
CA PHE A 754 -37.80 11.52 16.77
C PHE A 754 -39.08 11.78 15.98
N ARG A 755 -40.10 12.35 16.65
CA ARG A 755 -41.39 12.72 16.07
C ARG A 755 -41.88 14.03 16.68
N ASN A 756 -42.77 14.74 15.98
CA ASN A 756 -43.45 15.92 16.50
C ASN A 756 -42.48 16.97 17.07
N SER A 757 -41.38 17.23 16.37
CA SER A 757 -40.34 18.18 16.78
C SER A 757 -39.55 17.77 18.03
N ALA A 758 -39.60 16.49 18.42
CA ALA A 758 -38.70 15.94 19.43
C ALA A 758 -37.23 16.18 19.07
N GLY A 759 -36.40 16.47 20.06
CA GLY A 759 -34.98 16.68 19.89
C GLY A 759 -34.15 16.48 21.15
N ILE A 760 -32.87 16.19 20.96
CA ILE A 760 -31.83 16.10 21.99
C ILE A 760 -30.65 16.96 21.60
N VAL A 761 -29.93 17.41 22.62
CA VAL A 761 -28.73 18.20 22.46
C VAL A 761 -27.60 17.60 23.29
N SER A 762 -26.39 17.60 22.75
CA SER A 762 -25.21 17.21 23.51
C SER A 762 -24.93 18.27 24.58
N LEU A 763 -24.61 17.81 25.78
CA LEU A 763 -24.09 18.67 26.84
C LEU A 763 -22.57 18.85 26.74
N PHE A 764 -21.91 18.01 25.96
CA PHE A 764 -20.52 18.20 25.59
C PHE A 764 -20.40 19.06 24.33
N LEU A 765 -19.28 19.77 24.22
CA LEU A 765 -18.87 20.44 23.01
C LEU A 765 -17.91 19.55 22.23
N MET A 766 -17.77 19.80 20.94
CA MET A 766 -16.90 19.07 20.06
C MET A 766 -16.32 20.02 19.00
N LYS A 767 -15.09 19.74 18.62
CA LYS A 767 -14.43 20.38 17.49
C LYS A 767 -14.60 19.52 16.24
N MET A 768 -14.75 20.15 15.09
CA MET A 768 -14.91 19.44 13.81
C MET A 768 -13.67 18.63 13.44
N TYR A 769 -12.50 19.03 13.92
CA TYR A 769 -11.26 18.26 13.76
C TYR A 769 -11.10 17.11 14.76
N SER A 770 -12.01 16.92 15.71
CA SER A 770 -11.90 15.81 16.67
C SER A 770 -12.17 14.45 16.03
N PHE A 771 -12.85 14.42 14.88
CA PHE A 771 -13.13 13.23 14.09
C PHE A 771 -12.69 13.43 12.62
N MET A 772 -12.62 12.33 11.87
CA MET A 772 -12.55 12.35 10.41
C MET A 772 -13.83 11.82 9.79
N THR A 773 -14.44 10.79 10.39
CA THR A 773 -15.74 10.30 9.97
C THR A 773 -16.67 10.24 11.17
N MET A 774 -17.86 10.80 11.03
CA MET A 774 -18.97 10.55 11.92
C MET A 774 -20.03 9.76 11.15
N THR A 775 -20.64 8.76 11.76
CA THR A 775 -21.68 7.96 11.13
C THR A 775 -22.94 7.98 11.97
N PHE A 776 -24.07 7.97 11.28
CA PHE A 776 -25.40 7.94 11.86
C PHE A 776 -26.15 6.78 11.22
N MET A 777 -26.63 5.86 12.03
CA MET A 777 -27.53 4.83 11.54
C MET A 777 -28.96 5.26 11.78
N ILE A 778 -29.67 5.59 10.69
CA ILE A 778 -30.98 6.25 10.73
C ILE A 778 -31.96 5.53 9.81
N ARG A 779 -33.21 5.42 10.25
CA ARG A 779 -34.35 5.05 9.40
C ARG A 779 -35.34 6.20 9.35
N PHE A 780 -35.51 6.79 8.17
CA PHE A 780 -36.50 7.86 7.99
C PHE A 780 -37.90 7.27 7.86
N ARG A 781 -38.85 7.79 8.64
CA ARG A 781 -40.27 7.41 8.63
C ARG A 781 -41.10 8.34 7.76
N THR A 782 -40.70 9.60 7.72
CA THR A 782 -41.20 10.61 6.77
C THR A 782 -40.01 11.33 6.16
N LEU A 783 -40.22 11.96 5.00
CA LEU A 783 -39.24 12.82 4.36
C LEU A 783 -39.89 14.18 4.06
N PRO A 784 -39.10 15.26 3.90
CA PRO A 784 -39.64 16.56 3.53
C PRO A 784 -40.38 16.53 2.20
N GLY A 785 -41.35 17.44 2.02
CA GLY A 785 -42.00 17.66 0.73
C GLY A 785 -41.02 18.12 -0.36
N VAL A 786 -41.45 18.07 -1.63
CA VAL A 786 -40.60 18.44 -2.78
C VAL A 786 -40.06 19.87 -2.62
N GLY A 787 -38.73 20.02 -2.66
CA GLY A 787 -38.04 21.30 -2.50
C GLY A 787 -37.93 21.80 -1.05
N VAL A 788 -38.60 21.15 -0.09
CA VAL A 788 -38.50 21.45 1.34
C VAL A 788 -37.19 20.90 1.89
N LYS A 789 -36.55 21.68 2.77
CA LYS A 789 -35.31 21.29 3.45
C LYS A 789 -35.57 21.09 4.93
N ALA A 790 -34.97 20.05 5.50
CA ALA A 790 -34.92 19.82 6.93
C ALA A 790 -33.48 19.56 7.38
N SER A 791 -33.15 19.85 8.65
CA SER A 791 -31.80 19.70 9.20
C SER A 791 -31.83 18.84 10.47
N PRO A 792 -32.00 17.51 10.33
CA PRO A 792 -32.19 16.64 11.49
C PRO A 792 -30.96 16.52 12.39
N ILE A 793 -29.76 16.82 11.85
CA ILE A 793 -28.50 16.79 12.60
C ILE A 793 -27.75 18.08 12.34
N MET A 794 -27.28 18.70 13.42
CA MET A 794 -26.61 19.98 13.39
C MET A 794 -25.49 20.02 14.43
N ILE A 795 -24.36 20.61 14.07
CA ILE A 795 -23.27 20.90 14.99
C ILE A 795 -23.29 22.41 15.18
N TRP A 796 -23.93 22.85 16.28
CA TRP A 796 -24.16 24.24 16.59
C TRP A 796 -22.97 24.83 17.34
N SER A 797 -22.26 25.76 16.71
CA SER A 797 -21.20 26.55 17.34
C SER A 797 -21.79 27.76 18.07
N SER A 798 -21.18 28.19 19.18
CA SER A 798 -21.61 29.39 19.91
C SER A 798 -21.52 30.63 19.00
N TYR A 799 -22.62 31.37 18.91
CA TYR A 799 -22.77 32.64 18.20
C TYR A 799 -21.69 33.66 18.61
N PRO A 800 -21.15 34.55 17.74
CA PRO A 800 -21.52 34.83 16.34
C PRO A 800 -20.50 34.44 15.25
N THR A 801 -19.37 33.79 15.56
CA THR A 801 -18.21 33.76 14.65
C THR A 801 -18.01 32.49 13.83
N MET A 802 -18.75 31.42 14.11
CA MET A 802 -18.57 30.13 13.44
C MET A 802 -19.85 29.68 12.74
N ASP A 803 -19.69 28.99 11.61
CA ASP A 803 -20.80 28.30 10.95
C ASP A 803 -21.31 27.14 11.81
N ALA A 804 -22.58 26.77 11.60
CA ALA A 804 -23.17 25.59 12.20
C ALA A 804 -23.29 24.49 11.13
N PRO A 805 -22.24 23.68 10.91
CA PRO A 805 -22.30 22.62 9.92
C PRO A 805 -23.43 21.64 10.24
N SER A 806 -24.23 21.36 9.23
CA SER A 806 -25.51 20.66 9.35
C SER A 806 -25.67 19.65 8.23
N ILE A 807 -26.29 18.51 8.54
CA ILE A 807 -26.76 17.55 7.54
C ILE A 807 -28.18 17.95 7.17
N TYR A 808 -28.40 18.19 5.88
CA TYR A 808 -29.67 18.57 5.31
C TYR A 808 -30.33 17.39 4.59
N ILE A 809 -31.65 17.34 4.66
CA ILE A 809 -32.48 16.46 3.86
C ILE A 809 -33.34 17.36 2.97
N THR A 810 -33.16 17.27 1.65
CA THR A 810 -33.94 18.01 0.65
C THR A 810 -34.93 17.07 -0.03
N GLY A 811 -36.23 17.27 0.14
CA GLY A 811 -37.25 16.44 -0.52
C GLY A 811 -37.15 16.52 -2.04
N LEU A 812 -37.04 15.37 -2.70
CA LEU A 812 -37.04 15.26 -4.17
C LEU A 812 -38.41 14.80 -4.68
N THR A 813 -39.01 13.85 -3.96
CA THR A 813 -40.37 13.36 -4.16
C THR A 813 -41.04 13.21 -2.79
N THR A 814 -42.26 12.68 -2.73
CA THR A 814 -42.92 12.34 -1.46
C THR A 814 -42.28 11.16 -0.73
N THR A 815 -41.48 10.35 -1.42
CA THR A 815 -40.87 9.12 -0.86
C THR A 815 -39.34 9.13 -0.93
N THR A 816 -38.73 10.13 -1.56
CA THR A 816 -37.29 10.23 -1.73
C THR A 816 -36.78 11.64 -1.41
N ALA A 817 -35.57 11.70 -0.86
CA ALA A 817 -34.90 12.95 -0.52
C ALA A 817 -33.40 12.84 -0.79
N ARG A 818 -32.74 13.99 -0.95
CA ARG A 818 -31.29 14.09 -1.07
C ARG A 818 -30.67 14.45 0.27
N VAL A 819 -29.55 13.82 0.62
CA VAL A 819 -28.79 14.13 1.83
C VAL A 819 -27.65 15.09 1.48
N ASP A 820 -27.70 16.31 1.97
CA ASP A 820 -26.71 17.36 1.71
C ASP A 820 -25.96 17.76 2.99
N VAL A 821 -24.84 18.47 2.85
CA VAL A 821 -24.16 19.15 3.98
C VAL A 821 -24.08 20.65 3.70
N GLY A 822 -24.17 21.49 4.74
CA GLY A 822 -24.12 22.96 4.60
C GLY A 822 -24.05 23.69 5.96
N SER A 823 -24.15 25.03 5.95
CA SER A 823 -24.26 25.87 7.17
C SER A 823 -25.72 26.29 7.45
N LEU A 824 -26.13 26.35 8.73
CA LEU A 824 -27.48 26.74 9.16
C LEU A 824 -27.86 28.19 8.89
N TRP A 825 -26.93 29.14 9.07
CA TRP A 825 -27.21 30.58 9.03
C TRP A 825 -27.38 31.14 7.60
N ASN A 826 -27.90 30.29 6.72
CA ASN A 826 -28.26 30.50 5.31
C ASN A 826 -29.69 31.01 5.09
N THR A 827 -30.33 31.56 6.09
CA THR A 827 -31.73 31.96 5.95
C THR A 827 -31.79 33.44 5.63
N GLY A 828 -31.64 33.78 4.35
CA GLY A 828 -31.58 35.15 3.82
C GLY A 828 -32.84 36.00 4.09
N THR A 829 -33.09 36.37 5.34
CA THR A 829 -34.23 37.21 5.73
C THR A 829 -33.86 38.55 6.37
N THR A 830 -32.57 38.89 6.50
CA THR A 830 -32.17 40.22 6.97
C THR A 830 -31.05 40.78 6.10
N ASN A 831 -31.30 41.96 5.50
CA ASN A 831 -30.40 42.76 4.65
C ASN A 831 -29.09 43.23 5.34
N SER A 832 -28.68 42.65 6.47
CA SER A 832 -27.35 42.84 7.03
C SER A 832 -26.41 41.84 6.36
N MET A 833 -25.36 42.32 5.69
CA MET A 833 -24.28 41.46 5.18
C MET A 833 -23.88 40.46 6.27
N ASN A 834 -24.08 39.17 6.01
CA ASN A 834 -23.48 38.13 6.82
C ASN A 834 -21.95 38.30 6.75
N ALA A 835 -21.20 37.74 7.71
CA ALA A 835 -19.73 37.82 7.75
C ALA A 835 -19.02 37.22 6.49
N TYR A 836 -19.78 36.75 5.50
CA TYR A 836 -19.33 36.12 4.28
C TYR A 836 -19.39 37.02 3.04
N GLY A 837 -19.99 38.22 3.11
CA GLY A 837 -20.16 39.09 1.94
C GLY A 837 -20.87 38.44 0.76
N SER A 838 -21.59 37.32 0.98
CA SER A 838 -22.23 36.50 -0.06
C SER A 838 -23.67 36.14 0.31
N ILE A 839 -24.53 36.07 -0.71
CA ILE A 839 -26.00 36.08 -0.58
C ILE A 839 -26.57 34.68 -0.20
N ALA A 840 -25.77 33.62 -0.18
CA ALA A 840 -26.20 32.29 0.31
C ALA A 840 -24.99 31.45 0.73
N PRO A 841 -24.86 30.99 1.98
CA PRO A 841 -23.75 30.12 2.36
C PRO A 841 -23.76 28.77 1.63
N PRO A 842 -22.59 28.11 1.58
CA PRO A 842 -22.37 26.94 0.74
C PRO A 842 -23.16 25.74 1.30
N MET A 843 -23.90 25.05 0.41
CA MET A 843 -24.54 23.75 0.67
C MET A 843 -24.28 22.86 -0.54
N THR A 844 -24.07 21.56 -0.33
CA THR A 844 -23.99 20.62 -1.45
C THR A 844 -25.34 20.49 -2.15
N THR A 845 -25.32 20.21 -3.45
CA THR A 845 -26.52 19.90 -4.25
C THR A 845 -26.45 18.54 -4.94
N SER A 846 -25.38 17.80 -4.65
CA SER A 846 -24.99 16.53 -5.29
C SER A 846 -24.97 15.36 -4.28
N GLY A 847 -25.68 15.52 -3.16
CA GLY A 847 -25.81 14.50 -2.15
C GLY A 847 -26.43 13.17 -2.63
N PRO A 848 -26.21 12.06 -1.89
CA PRO A 848 -26.86 10.78 -2.16
C PRO A 848 -28.37 10.85 -1.93
N VAL A 849 -29.12 9.99 -2.63
CA VAL A 849 -30.58 9.90 -2.53
C VAL A 849 -30.98 8.81 -1.55
N ILE A 850 -31.88 9.15 -0.63
CA ILE A 850 -32.47 8.27 0.37
C ILE A 850 -33.97 8.12 0.16
N GLU A 851 -34.53 7.05 0.74
CA GLU A 851 -35.93 6.69 0.63
C GLU A 851 -36.57 6.50 2.01
N VAL A 852 -37.88 6.70 2.07
CA VAL A 852 -38.67 6.46 3.28
C VAL A 852 -38.68 4.98 3.67
N ASN A 853 -38.72 4.70 4.97
CA ASN A 853 -38.75 3.37 5.60
C ASN A 853 -37.55 2.46 5.32
N GLN A 854 -36.46 2.98 4.74
CA GLN A 854 -35.20 2.28 4.61
C GLN A 854 -34.22 2.72 5.71
N THR A 855 -33.39 1.78 6.19
CA THR A 855 -32.30 2.09 7.12
C THR A 855 -31.04 2.43 6.34
N TYR A 856 -30.49 3.61 6.60
CA TYR A 856 -29.25 4.11 6.03
C TYR A 856 -28.15 4.21 7.08
N LEU A 857 -26.92 3.97 6.64
CA LEU A 857 -25.74 4.50 7.29
C LEU A 857 -25.39 5.81 6.57
N ILE A 858 -25.49 6.92 7.29
CA ILE A 858 -25.12 8.25 6.80
C ILE A 858 -23.75 8.59 7.38
N THR A 859 -22.82 9.09 6.57
CA THR A 859 -21.51 9.54 7.03
C THR A 859 -21.39 11.04 6.88
N LEU A 860 -20.71 11.68 7.83
CA LEU A 860 -20.24 13.06 7.76
C LEU A 860 -18.71 13.00 7.86
N ASN A 861 -18.05 13.30 6.75
CA ASN A 861 -16.60 13.20 6.62
C ASN A 861 -15.99 14.60 6.72
N ALA A 862 -15.08 14.79 7.67
CA ALA A 862 -14.27 15.99 7.83
C ALA A 862 -12.98 15.83 7.00
N ILE A 863 -12.94 16.53 5.86
CA ILE A 863 -11.87 16.43 4.87
C ILE A 863 -10.75 17.40 5.22
N ARG A 864 -9.55 16.85 5.33
CA ARG A 864 -8.31 17.57 5.59
C ARG A 864 -7.43 17.56 4.36
N THR A 865 -6.66 18.60 4.11
CA THR A 865 -5.64 18.55 3.03
C THR A 865 -4.43 17.70 3.42
N ASN A 866 -4.20 17.50 4.72
CA ASN A 866 -3.27 16.53 5.28
C ASN A 866 -3.98 15.80 6.43
N GLU A 867 -4.19 14.48 6.29
CA GLU A 867 -4.93 13.70 7.29
C GLU A 867 -4.31 13.78 8.69
N GLY A 868 -2.98 13.88 8.78
CA GLY A 868 -2.24 13.99 10.04
C GLY A 868 -2.32 15.36 10.72
N ASP A 869 -2.75 16.42 10.01
CA ASP A 869 -2.80 17.78 10.55
C ASP A 869 -4.24 18.28 10.72
N VAL A 870 -4.69 18.37 11.98
CA VAL A 870 -6.00 18.90 12.36
C VAL A 870 -6.25 20.33 11.86
N LYS A 871 -5.20 21.14 11.68
CA LYS A 871 -5.29 22.54 11.19
C LYS A 871 -5.58 22.64 9.70
N THR A 872 -5.58 21.51 9.00
CA THR A 872 -5.83 21.44 7.56
C THR A 872 -7.25 21.01 7.21
N LEU A 873 -8.16 20.98 8.19
CA LEU A 873 -9.59 20.85 7.94
C LEU A 873 -10.03 21.90 6.91
N ASN A 874 -10.59 21.43 5.80
CA ASN A 874 -10.85 22.23 4.61
C ASN A 874 -12.30 22.11 4.12
N ALA A 875 -12.87 20.91 4.21
CA ALA A 875 -14.19 20.64 3.66
C ALA A 875 -14.95 19.61 4.47
N LEU A 876 -16.27 19.58 4.30
CA LEU A 876 -17.13 18.48 4.75
C LEU A 876 -17.73 17.75 3.55
N LYS A 877 -17.97 16.46 3.70
CA LYS A 877 -18.65 15.63 2.69
C LYS A 877 -19.64 14.73 3.39
N VAL A 878 -20.83 14.54 2.81
CA VAL A 878 -21.83 13.63 3.36
C VAL A 878 -21.94 12.39 2.48
N GLY A 879 -22.06 11.22 3.10
CA GLY A 879 -22.30 9.94 2.44
C GLY A 879 -23.58 9.29 2.93
N ALA A 880 -24.20 8.46 2.11
CA ALA A 880 -25.31 7.60 2.52
C ALA A 880 -25.37 6.34 1.66
N ALA A 881 -25.65 5.21 2.31
CA ALA A 881 -26.05 3.97 1.64
C ALA A 881 -26.97 3.15 2.55
N ARG A 882 -27.80 2.31 1.93
CA ARG A 882 -28.65 1.39 2.68
C ARG A 882 -27.76 0.43 3.45
N VAL A 883 -28.11 0.17 4.70
CA VAL A 883 -27.34 -0.76 5.55
C VAL A 883 -27.26 -2.15 4.92
N SER A 884 -28.35 -2.63 4.31
CA SER A 884 -28.39 -3.91 3.59
C SER A 884 -27.39 -4.01 2.44
N ASP A 885 -27.13 -2.89 1.77
CA ASP A 885 -26.28 -2.84 0.59
C ASP A 885 -24.82 -2.77 1.02
N LEU A 886 -24.50 -1.97 2.05
CA LEU A 886 -23.17 -1.91 2.66
C LEU A 886 -22.73 -3.25 3.25
N GLN A 887 -23.66 -4.00 3.85
CA GLN A 887 -23.39 -5.33 4.40
C GLN A 887 -22.96 -6.34 3.32
N LYS A 888 -23.47 -6.18 2.08
CA LYS A 888 -23.13 -7.02 0.92
C LYS A 888 -21.93 -6.50 0.14
N ASN A 889 -21.86 -5.18 -0.04
CA ASN A 889 -20.83 -4.50 -0.81
C ASN A 889 -20.44 -3.19 -0.07
N PRO A 890 -19.27 -3.14 0.58
CA PRO A 890 -18.80 -1.94 1.27
C PRO A 890 -18.66 -0.70 0.37
N ASN A 891 -18.48 -0.90 -0.93
CA ASN A 891 -18.32 0.18 -1.91
C ASN A 891 -19.65 0.78 -2.39
N SER A 892 -20.78 0.35 -1.83
CA SER A 892 -22.10 0.91 -2.16
C SER A 892 -22.35 2.31 -1.58
N MET A 893 -21.46 2.82 -0.72
CA MET A 893 -21.53 4.17 -0.18
C MET A 893 -21.46 5.22 -1.28
N GLN A 894 -22.51 6.03 -1.40
CA GLN A 894 -22.54 7.18 -2.29
C GLN A 894 -22.24 8.45 -1.49
N TYR A 895 -21.54 9.40 -2.11
CA TYR A 895 -21.13 10.62 -1.44
C TYR A 895 -21.48 11.88 -2.24
N SER A 896 -21.74 12.97 -1.53
CA SER A 896 -21.82 14.32 -2.09
C SER A 896 -20.48 14.79 -2.66
N GLN A 897 -20.47 15.88 -3.43
CA GLN A 897 -19.21 16.62 -3.60
C GLN A 897 -18.75 17.21 -2.26
N PRO A 898 -17.43 17.34 -2.03
CA PRO A 898 -16.91 18.09 -0.88
C PRO A 898 -17.42 19.53 -0.87
N LEU A 899 -17.92 19.96 0.29
CA LEU A 899 -18.25 21.34 0.56
C LEU A 899 -17.03 22.04 1.15
N VAL A 900 -16.38 22.90 0.37
CA VAL A 900 -15.23 23.69 0.84
C VAL A 900 -15.75 24.98 1.46
N TRP A 901 -15.28 25.31 2.66
CA TRP A 901 -15.60 26.59 3.30
C TRP A 901 -14.69 27.69 2.75
N PRO A 902 -15.23 28.85 2.32
CA PRO A 902 -14.41 29.95 1.81
C PRO A 902 -13.35 30.43 2.81
N ASN A 903 -13.70 30.43 4.10
CA ASN A 903 -12.76 30.62 5.20
C ASN A 903 -12.81 29.37 6.10
N LYS A 904 -11.75 28.58 6.08
CA LYS A 904 -11.64 27.35 6.89
C LYS A 904 -11.82 27.59 8.40
N ASN A 905 -11.43 28.77 8.91
CA ASN A 905 -11.58 29.11 10.33
C ASN A 905 -13.06 29.29 10.72
N ASN A 906 -13.96 29.50 9.75
CA ASN A 906 -15.39 29.59 10.00
C ASN A 906 -16.02 28.19 10.16
N LEU A 907 -15.42 27.16 9.57
CA LEU A 907 -15.82 25.77 9.81
C LEU A 907 -15.35 25.32 11.19
N ASP A 908 -14.06 25.52 11.49
CA ASP A 908 -13.51 25.39 12.83
C ASP A 908 -12.14 26.06 12.93
N ASP A 909 -11.90 26.81 13.99
CA ASP A 909 -10.57 27.37 14.30
C ASP A 909 -9.92 26.52 15.41
N PRO A 910 -8.80 25.83 15.12
CA PRO A 910 -8.07 25.02 16.11
C PRO A 910 -7.50 25.83 17.28
N ASN A 911 -7.41 27.16 17.16
CA ASN A 911 -6.97 28.04 18.23
C ASN A 911 -8.14 28.68 18.99
N SER A 912 -9.38 28.58 18.49
CA SER A 912 -10.54 29.15 19.16
C SER A 912 -10.96 28.30 20.36
N THR A 913 -11.37 28.95 21.43
CA THR A 913 -12.04 28.32 22.58
C THR A 913 -13.50 27.99 22.31
N THR A 914 -14.07 28.48 21.21
CA THR A 914 -15.45 28.17 20.80
C THR A 914 -15.53 26.76 20.23
N ALA A 915 -16.45 25.95 20.74
CA ALA A 915 -16.71 24.61 20.23
C ALA A 915 -18.22 24.41 20.06
N GLY A 916 -18.62 23.44 19.25
CA GLY A 916 -20.01 23.22 18.91
C GLY A 916 -20.66 22.11 19.73
N TYR A 917 -21.93 22.25 20.08
CA TYR A 917 -22.73 21.13 20.56
C TYR A 917 -23.46 20.46 19.39
N MET A 918 -23.76 19.18 19.51
CA MET A 918 -24.57 18.45 18.54
C MET A 918 -26.04 18.56 18.91
N LEU A 919 -26.87 18.97 17.96
CA LEU A 919 -28.31 19.03 18.05
C LEU A 919 -28.92 18.02 17.08
N ILE A 920 -29.78 17.14 17.58
CA ILE A 920 -30.51 16.15 16.79
C ILE A 920 -31.99 16.36 17.03
N ARG A 921 -32.77 16.53 15.97
CA ARG A 921 -34.19 16.88 16.09
C ARG A 921 -35.01 16.50 14.87
N SER A 922 -36.32 16.35 15.06
CA SER A 922 -37.27 16.00 13.99
C SER A 922 -37.93 17.20 13.30
N ASP A 923 -37.72 18.44 13.75
CA ASP A 923 -38.25 19.61 13.04
C ASP A 923 -37.34 20.06 11.89
N GLY A 924 -37.91 20.74 10.89
CA GLY A 924 -37.21 21.34 9.74
C GLY A 924 -36.23 22.45 10.12
N GLY A 925 -36.12 22.71 11.42
CA GLY A 925 -35.21 23.63 12.04
C GLY A 925 -35.60 25.09 11.93
N PHE A 926 -34.61 25.99 12.07
CA PHE A 926 -34.84 27.44 12.07
C PHE A 926 -35.27 27.98 10.70
N ILE A 927 -35.13 27.18 9.63
CA ILE A 927 -35.34 27.60 8.24
C ILE A 927 -36.82 27.54 7.86
N GLN A 928 -37.55 26.48 8.25
CA GLN A 928 -38.97 26.31 7.95
C GLN A 928 -39.66 25.53 9.08
N ARG A 929 -40.30 26.26 10.01
CA ARG A 929 -40.93 25.68 11.21
C ARG A 929 -42.11 24.74 10.93
N ASN A 930 -42.59 24.66 9.69
CA ASN A 930 -43.83 23.97 9.34
C ASN A 930 -43.64 22.52 8.85
N TRP A 931 -42.42 21.99 8.86
CA TRP A 931 -42.13 20.64 8.36
C TRP A 931 -41.39 19.82 9.41
N SER A 932 -41.75 18.55 9.55
CA SER A 932 -41.05 17.59 10.38
C SER A 932 -40.56 16.39 9.56
N VAL A 933 -39.40 15.88 9.93
CA VAL A 933 -38.83 14.61 9.48
C VAL A 933 -38.86 13.68 10.67
N ASP A 934 -39.70 12.66 10.59
CA ASP A 934 -39.76 11.63 11.59
C ASP A 934 -38.71 10.56 11.26
N PHE A 935 -37.92 10.15 12.25
CA PHE A 935 -36.90 9.12 12.04
C PHE A 935 -36.58 8.34 13.31
N ASP A 936 -36.04 7.13 13.11
CA ASP A 936 -35.49 6.28 14.15
C ASP A 936 -33.95 6.38 14.11
N LEU A 937 -33.33 6.77 15.22
CA LEU A 937 -31.87 6.81 15.38
C LEU A 937 -31.40 5.58 16.18
N PHE A 938 -30.50 4.79 15.60
CA PHE A 938 -29.97 3.57 16.22
C PHE A 938 -28.66 3.82 16.96
N HIS A 939 -27.71 4.51 16.33
CA HIS A 939 -26.44 4.90 16.94
C HIS A 939 -25.75 6.03 16.18
N ILE A 940 -24.82 6.67 16.87
CA ILE A 940 -23.85 7.63 16.32
C ILE A 940 -22.46 7.12 16.64
N GLN A 941 -21.62 6.96 15.63
CA GLN A 941 -20.25 6.51 15.81
C GLN A 941 -19.29 7.54 15.24
N MET A 942 -18.25 7.87 15.99
CA MET A 942 -17.20 8.77 15.55
C MET A 942 -15.92 7.98 15.36
N TYR A 943 -15.21 8.30 14.30
CA TYR A 943 -13.95 7.68 13.90
C TYR A 943 -12.91 8.78 13.74
N ASP A 944 -11.71 8.50 14.22
CA ASP A 944 -10.55 9.34 13.99
C ASP A 944 -9.97 9.15 12.58
N TYR A 945 -10.49 8.26 11.75
CA TYR A 945 -10.02 8.04 10.37
C TYR A 945 -11.16 8.15 9.33
N MET A 946 -10.80 8.20 8.04
CA MET A 946 -11.75 8.13 6.93
C MET A 946 -12.27 6.70 6.78
N LEU A 947 -13.56 6.49 7.04
CA LEU A 947 -14.15 5.17 6.97
C LEU A 947 -14.37 4.76 5.51
N ASP A 948 -13.84 3.61 5.12
CA ASP A 948 -13.97 3.03 3.78
C ASP A 948 -13.90 1.49 3.82
N GLY A 949 -14.03 0.85 2.64
CA GLY A 949 -13.82 -0.59 2.47
C GLY A 949 -14.52 -1.47 3.52
N GLU A 950 -13.82 -2.49 4.01
CA GLU A 950 -14.40 -3.41 5.02
C GLU A 950 -14.74 -2.71 6.34
N ASN A 951 -14.06 -1.63 6.73
CA ASN A 951 -14.41 -0.86 7.93
C ASN A 951 -15.80 -0.21 7.81
N MET A 952 -16.19 0.20 6.60
CA MET A 952 -17.55 0.68 6.33
C MET A 952 -18.61 -0.41 6.55
N LYS A 953 -18.30 -1.64 6.13
CA LYS A 953 -19.17 -2.80 6.34
C LYS A 953 -19.28 -3.15 7.82
N HIS A 954 -18.18 -3.05 8.58
CA HIS A 954 -18.20 -3.21 10.03
C HIS A 954 -19.07 -2.16 10.73
N ALA A 955 -18.99 -0.89 10.32
CA ALA A 955 -19.88 0.15 10.82
C ALA A 955 -21.36 -0.14 10.50
N ALA A 956 -21.66 -0.63 9.29
CA ALA A 956 -23.02 -0.96 8.86
C ALA A 956 -23.60 -2.17 9.63
N LYS A 957 -22.78 -3.17 9.93
CA LYS A 957 -23.18 -4.30 10.80
C LYS A 957 -23.24 -3.89 12.27
N GLY A 958 -22.42 -2.91 12.67
CA GLY A 958 -22.12 -2.60 14.06
C GLY A 958 -21.46 -3.77 14.78
N ASP A 959 -20.64 -4.54 14.07
CA ASP A 959 -19.97 -5.75 14.56
C ASP A 959 -18.47 -5.54 14.82
N TRP A 960 -18.12 -4.35 15.30
CA TRP A 960 -16.77 -4.07 15.78
C TRP A 960 -16.38 -5.12 16.82
N ALA A 961 -15.36 -5.92 16.49
CA ALA A 961 -14.88 -6.97 17.37
C ALA A 961 -14.50 -6.32 18.71
N ILE A 962 -15.18 -6.72 19.76
CA ILE A 962 -14.60 -6.60 21.08
C ILE A 962 -13.44 -7.61 21.05
N MET A 963 -12.19 -7.18 21.21
CA MET A 963 -11.06 -8.10 21.41
C MET A 963 -11.50 -9.12 22.49
N PRO A 964 -11.19 -10.42 22.32
CA PRO A 964 -12.01 -11.56 22.76
C PRO A 964 -12.78 -11.33 24.08
N PRO A 965 -14.13 -11.35 24.02
CA PRO A 965 -15.01 -10.91 25.10
C PRO A 965 -15.59 -12.06 25.92
N ASN A 966 -14.79 -12.98 26.47
CA ASN A 966 -15.38 -14.02 27.32
C ASN A 966 -15.94 -13.49 28.66
N ILE A 967 -16.00 -12.18 28.90
CA ILE A 967 -16.49 -11.60 30.16
C ILE A 967 -17.29 -10.31 29.91
N TYR A 968 -18.47 -10.38 29.29
CA TYR A 968 -19.53 -9.36 29.46
C TYR A 968 -20.95 -9.92 29.30
N THR A 969 -21.16 -11.22 29.52
CA THR A 969 -22.49 -11.80 29.79
C THR A 969 -22.87 -11.62 31.25
#